data_AF-A0A925R0M8-F1
#
_entry.id   AF-A0A925R0M8-F1
#
_cell.length_a   1.000
_cell.length_b   1.000
_cell.length_c   1.000
_cell.angle_alpha   90.00
_cell.angle_beta   90.00
_cell.angle_gamma   90.00
#
_symmetry.space_group_name_H-M   'P 1'
#
loop_
_entity.id
_entity.type
_entity.pdbx_description
1 polymer ?
#
loop_
_entity_poly.entity_id
_entity_poly.type
_entity_poly.pdbx_seq_one_letter_code
_entity_poly.pdbx_strand_id
1 'polypeptide(L)'
;MQRPEPIAIIGMSCRYPGGAESPAELWRVVSSGLDATSDIPRQRFDVDAWADTGSGRGIITRRGGFIASDIRAFDAGFFGIPPAEAEIMDPQFRLLLELGYEALEDAGQDLGRLSGGDHGVYVGVCFSEYRERLLAEPGGRPMDSFLICGTTSCSASGRLSYHFGFEGPSLTLDAACSSSLLTVHQACRDLRAGEIDLALAGGVNLLLSPETFVAFSRLQVLSPDGRCKAFDVRADGYGRAEGAGLACLKRLTDAERDGDRILAVIEGTGLTNDGAAKSYTAPRPAAQAKAIRKAMADAGITADDIDVLEAHGTGTRLGDRVEIEALGTVYADRSPSLPPIRLGAVKANIGHAESAAGIASLIKMVLALRAGALPPHIYGPNSNIDWPVSLQLDTGGGAWPASDRIRRAGINSFGMSGVNVHLILAEHRPTAAAAPLAPHLPFLLTISAQSAESLAALGRAWVERLKGASDAEAALLVASQAHRRSTLRHRLTAVGNCAAELRACLALRVMDMETEAAPDCGVAPPVAFVRSGSDEAGIETQLRQWGITPCAVASRTEGQGDDALAAELAKAGARLIVEISPQGFAARRMEIHGDDGETQILPWISALAPQVSAPLALPAGLGRMHEHGLTLPLTVLPPNPGAAWIDPPAMPWSRQVFWVERAADVPKPQFPVQPDVPAHPTAPATDPLDQVRTALAAVLGVAPAGIDVDTPMAKLGLDSLLSINLANRLGALDTSVSPTVFWNHPTVRKLAKHLSAAPVNDTVLAPTPAPLVALEAELDDILERLG
;
A
#
# COMPACT_ATOMS: atom_id res chain seq x y z
N MET A 1 -21.92 22.26 -18.58
CA MET A 1 -20.76 21.39 -18.89
C MET A 1 -21.18 19.96 -18.56
N GLN A 2 -20.82 19.01 -19.40
CA GLN A 2 -21.05 17.58 -19.13
C GLN A 2 -20.17 17.18 -17.94
N ARG A 3 -20.72 16.42 -16.99
CA ARG A 3 -19.98 15.96 -15.80
C ARG A 3 -18.76 15.15 -16.24
N PRO A 4 -17.56 15.37 -15.68
CA PRO A 4 -16.40 14.55 -15.99
C PRO A 4 -16.68 13.09 -15.68
N GLU A 5 -16.07 12.20 -16.47
CA GLU A 5 -16.24 10.77 -16.28
C GLU A 5 -15.70 10.33 -14.91
N PRO A 6 -16.50 9.62 -14.09
CA PRO A 6 -16.03 9.09 -12.82
C PRO A 6 -15.02 7.96 -13.01
N ILE A 7 -14.09 7.81 -12.06
CA ILE A 7 -13.05 6.77 -12.09
C ILE A 7 -13.37 5.71 -11.05
N ALA A 8 -13.54 4.47 -11.50
CA ALA A 8 -13.76 3.31 -10.65
C ALA A 8 -12.45 2.86 -10.00
N ILE A 9 -12.50 2.58 -8.69
CA ILE A 9 -11.47 1.79 -8.01
C ILE A 9 -11.92 0.34 -8.08
N ILE A 10 -11.16 -0.50 -8.80
CA ILE A 10 -11.56 -1.89 -9.08
C ILE A 10 -10.79 -2.92 -8.25
N GLY A 11 -9.62 -2.55 -7.72
CA GLY A 11 -8.84 -3.37 -6.81
C GLY A 11 -7.85 -2.54 -6.01
N MET A 12 -7.37 -3.09 -4.89
CA MET A 12 -6.41 -2.43 -4.02
C MET A 12 -5.60 -3.42 -3.18
N SER A 13 -4.39 -3.00 -2.81
CA SER A 13 -3.48 -3.75 -1.93
C SER A 13 -2.77 -2.79 -0.97
N CYS A 14 -2.35 -3.27 0.19
CA CYS A 14 -1.55 -2.48 1.11
C CYS A 14 -0.78 -3.30 2.14
N ARG A 15 0.28 -2.69 2.68
CA ARG A 15 0.98 -3.06 3.92
C ARG A 15 1.08 -1.84 4.83
N TYR A 16 0.61 -1.95 6.07
CA TYR A 16 0.65 -0.90 7.08
C TYR A 16 0.90 -1.45 8.50
N PRO A 17 1.27 -0.58 9.45
CA PRO A 17 1.45 -0.96 10.85
C PRO A 17 0.21 -1.63 11.48
N GLY A 18 0.44 -2.37 12.56
CA GLY A 18 -0.62 -3.07 13.30
C GLY A 18 -0.99 -4.42 12.69
N GLY A 19 -0.11 -5.01 11.87
CA GLY A 19 -0.36 -6.26 11.16
C GLY A 19 -1.33 -6.10 9.98
N ALA A 20 -1.46 -4.88 9.44
CA ALA A 20 -2.29 -4.60 8.29
C ALA A 20 -1.59 -5.03 6.99
N GLU A 21 -1.55 -6.33 6.73
CA GLU A 21 -0.92 -6.91 5.54
C GLU A 21 -1.88 -6.96 4.33
N SER A 22 -3.08 -6.42 4.46
CA SER A 22 -4.10 -6.36 3.39
C SER A 22 -5.13 -5.27 3.70
N PRO A 23 -5.94 -4.84 2.71
CA PRO A 23 -7.10 -3.97 2.94
C PRO A 23 -8.03 -4.42 4.07
N ALA A 24 -8.34 -5.72 4.12
CA ALA A 24 -9.23 -6.27 5.14
C ALA A 24 -8.61 -6.19 6.55
N GLU A 25 -7.29 -6.29 6.66
CA GLU A 25 -6.57 -6.14 7.92
C GLU A 25 -6.41 -4.67 8.32
N LEU A 26 -6.18 -3.77 7.37
CA LEU A 26 -6.23 -2.33 7.65
C LEU A 26 -7.61 -1.95 8.18
N TRP A 27 -8.69 -2.49 7.60
CA TRP A 27 -10.05 -2.29 8.13
C TRP A 27 -10.14 -2.73 9.59
N ARG A 28 -9.66 -3.93 9.93
CA ARG A 28 -9.63 -4.42 11.32
C ARG A 28 -8.88 -3.47 12.25
N VAL A 29 -7.72 -2.96 11.84
CA VAL A 29 -6.93 -1.99 12.62
C VAL A 29 -7.74 -0.72 12.90
N VAL A 30 -8.31 -0.10 11.88
CA VAL A 30 -9.04 1.17 12.06
C VAL A 30 -10.39 0.98 12.74
N SER A 31 -11.13 -0.08 12.41
CA SER A 31 -12.47 -0.33 12.97
C SER A 31 -12.45 -0.73 14.45
N SER A 32 -11.34 -1.31 14.91
CA SER A 32 -11.12 -1.62 16.32
C SER A 32 -10.58 -0.45 17.13
N GLY A 33 -10.26 0.68 16.48
CA GLY A 33 -9.63 1.82 17.15
C GLY A 33 -8.21 1.53 17.64
N LEU A 34 -7.48 0.63 16.98
CA LEU A 34 -6.12 0.26 17.38
C LEU A 34 -5.14 1.41 17.11
N ASP A 35 -4.29 1.70 18.08
CA ASP A 35 -3.05 2.48 17.92
C ASP A 35 -1.90 1.50 17.61
N ALA A 36 -1.41 1.55 16.37
CA ALA A 36 -0.39 0.65 15.85
C ALA A 36 1.04 1.16 16.07
N THR A 37 1.22 2.20 16.89
CA THR A 37 2.54 2.71 17.27
C THR A 37 3.31 1.65 18.07
N SER A 38 4.52 1.32 17.64
CA SER A 38 5.43 0.38 18.30
C SER A 38 6.81 0.99 18.50
N ASP A 39 7.68 0.28 19.23
CA ASP A 39 9.10 0.64 19.29
C ASP A 39 9.77 0.46 17.92
N ILE A 40 10.82 1.25 17.66
CA ILE A 40 11.65 1.12 16.46
C ILE A 40 12.31 -0.27 16.46
N PRO A 41 12.05 -1.13 15.46
CA PRO A 41 12.64 -2.46 15.43
C PRO A 41 14.16 -2.41 15.34
N ARG A 42 14.85 -3.22 16.16
CA ARG A 42 16.33 -3.31 16.13
C ARG A 42 16.87 -3.69 14.76
N GLN A 43 16.09 -4.42 13.95
CA GLN A 43 16.45 -4.77 12.58
C GLN A 43 16.51 -3.56 11.63
N ARG A 44 15.89 -2.41 11.97
CA ARG A 44 16.03 -1.16 11.20
C ARG A 44 17.35 -0.49 11.56
N PHE A 45 17.51 -0.15 12.85
CA PHE A 45 18.73 0.39 13.44
C PHE A 45 18.63 0.38 14.98
N ASP A 46 19.78 0.51 15.65
CA ASP A 46 19.84 0.65 17.11
C ASP A 46 19.50 2.09 17.54
N VAL A 47 18.27 2.32 17.99
CA VAL A 47 17.81 3.67 18.39
C VAL A 47 18.58 4.23 19.59
N ASP A 48 19.06 3.39 20.51
CA ASP A 48 19.76 3.85 21.72
C ASP A 48 21.07 4.53 21.38
N ALA A 49 21.78 4.05 20.36
CA ALA A 49 22.98 4.69 19.84
C ALA A 49 22.73 6.10 19.25
N TRP A 50 21.50 6.45 18.90
CA TRP A 50 21.13 7.71 18.24
C TRP A 50 20.18 8.58 19.07
N ALA A 51 19.81 8.13 20.27
CA ALA A 51 18.90 8.83 21.16
C ALA A 51 19.42 10.23 21.49
N ASP A 52 18.50 11.19 21.59
CA ASP A 52 18.85 12.49 22.15
C ASP A 52 19.01 12.39 23.68
N THR A 53 20.23 12.60 24.17
CA THR A 53 20.56 12.59 25.61
C THR A 53 20.44 13.98 26.25
N GLY A 54 19.53 14.81 25.73
CA GLY A 54 19.34 16.22 26.16
C GLY A 54 20.21 17.23 25.41
N SER A 55 20.84 16.80 24.32
CA SER A 55 21.75 17.61 23.50
C SER A 55 21.05 18.38 22.37
N GLY A 56 19.80 18.04 22.05
CA GLY A 56 19.09 18.55 20.86
C GLY A 56 19.63 17.97 19.55
N ARG A 57 20.52 16.97 19.60
CA ARG A 57 21.28 16.47 18.45
C ARG A 57 20.89 15.07 17.99
N GLY A 58 20.11 14.33 18.76
CA GLY A 58 19.71 12.94 18.50
C GLY A 58 18.23 12.77 18.14
N ILE A 59 17.78 11.52 18.12
CA ILE A 59 16.40 11.12 17.89
C ILE A 59 15.60 11.34 19.19
N ILE A 60 14.52 12.11 19.12
CA ILE A 60 13.72 12.48 20.31
C ILE A 60 12.69 11.41 20.72
N THR A 61 12.48 10.38 19.90
CA THR A 61 11.50 9.33 20.15
C THR A 61 12.09 7.93 19.93
N ARG A 62 11.48 6.93 20.56
CA ARG A 62 11.79 5.50 20.36
C ARG A 62 10.72 4.76 19.59
N ARG A 63 9.68 5.47 19.12
CA ARG A 63 8.44 4.89 18.63
C ARG A 63 8.04 5.42 17.27
N GLY A 64 7.27 4.62 16.54
CA GLY A 64 6.70 4.93 15.24
C GLY A 64 5.79 3.80 14.76
N GLY A 65 5.27 3.91 13.53
CA GLY A 65 4.52 2.82 12.90
C GLY A 65 5.43 1.97 12.00
N PHE A 66 5.48 0.66 12.21
CA PHE A 66 6.31 -0.25 11.41
C PHE A 66 5.49 -1.38 10.80
N ILE A 67 5.82 -1.77 9.57
CA ILE A 67 5.24 -2.95 8.94
C ILE A 67 5.70 -4.17 9.73
N ALA A 68 4.75 -5.06 10.06
CA ALA A 68 4.98 -6.21 10.92
C ALA A 68 5.77 -7.31 10.19
N SER A 69 5.50 -7.51 8.91
CA SER A 69 6.25 -8.44 8.08
C SER A 69 7.70 -7.99 7.86
N ASP A 70 8.60 -8.96 7.69
CA ASP A 70 10.00 -8.69 7.39
C ASP A 70 10.12 -8.05 5.99
N ILE A 71 10.38 -6.74 5.95
CA ILE A 71 10.59 -5.94 4.73
C ILE A 71 11.85 -6.33 3.95
N ARG A 72 12.73 -7.13 4.59
CA ARG A 72 13.93 -7.66 3.93
C ARG A 72 13.60 -8.86 3.06
N ALA A 73 12.48 -9.54 3.33
CA ALA A 73 12.06 -10.72 2.60
C ALA A 73 11.28 -10.35 1.33
N PHE A 74 11.52 -11.09 0.24
CA PHE A 74 10.90 -10.86 -1.07
C PHE A 74 10.95 -12.14 -1.93
N ASP A 75 9.96 -12.34 -2.80
CA ASP A 75 9.95 -13.46 -3.75
C ASP A 75 10.65 -13.10 -5.07
N ALA A 76 11.98 -13.05 -5.06
CA ALA A 76 12.75 -12.69 -6.25
C ALA A 76 12.54 -13.68 -7.42
N GLY A 77 12.34 -14.96 -7.12
CA GLY A 77 12.10 -16.00 -8.12
C GLY A 77 10.79 -15.78 -8.88
N PHE A 78 9.73 -15.37 -8.18
CA PHE A 78 8.45 -15.05 -8.81
C PHE A 78 8.59 -13.98 -9.90
N PHE A 79 9.35 -12.92 -9.62
CA PHE A 79 9.57 -11.80 -10.54
C PHE A 79 10.74 -12.03 -11.51
N GLY A 80 11.40 -13.19 -11.48
CA GLY A 80 12.54 -13.48 -12.35
C GLY A 80 13.78 -12.61 -12.07
N ILE A 81 13.92 -12.13 -10.83
CA ILE A 81 14.99 -11.24 -10.41
C ILE A 81 16.14 -12.06 -9.80
N PRO A 82 17.39 -11.92 -10.28
CA PRO A 82 18.53 -12.61 -9.71
C PRO A 82 18.77 -12.22 -8.24
N PRO A 83 19.20 -13.15 -7.36
CA PRO A 83 19.47 -12.86 -5.95
C PRO A 83 20.43 -11.67 -5.72
N ALA A 84 21.47 -11.55 -6.54
CA ALA A 84 22.44 -10.46 -6.46
C ALA A 84 21.82 -9.09 -6.80
N GLU A 85 20.82 -9.04 -7.68
CA GLU A 85 20.07 -7.81 -7.96
C GLU A 85 19.11 -7.51 -6.81
N ALA A 86 18.36 -8.51 -6.33
CA ALA A 86 17.38 -8.37 -5.26
C ALA A 86 17.98 -7.83 -3.95
N GLU A 87 19.23 -8.20 -3.62
CA GLU A 87 19.98 -7.68 -2.48
C GLU A 87 20.21 -6.17 -2.55
N ILE A 88 20.43 -5.63 -3.76
CA ILE A 88 20.73 -4.21 -4.01
C ILE A 88 19.46 -3.40 -4.25
N MET A 89 18.38 -4.06 -4.64
CA MET A 89 17.09 -3.41 -4.82
C MET A 89 16.58 -2.80 -3.51
N ASP A 90 16.16 -1.53 -3.59
CA ASP A 90 15.45 -0.86 -2.51
C ASP A 90 14.24 -1.72 -2.08
N PRO A 91 14.10 -2.05 -0.78
CA PRO A 91 12.97 -2.80 -0.25
C PRO A 91 11.61 -2.18 -0.62
N GLN A 92 11.56 -0.86 -0.84
CA GLN A 92 10.36 -0.17 -1.32
C GLN A 92 9.92 -0.70 -2.69
N PHE A 93 10.86 -1.01 -3.60
CA PHE A 93 10.54 -1.50 -4.94
C PHE A 93 10.11 -2.96 -4.92
N ARG A 94 10.74 -3.76 -4.05
CA ARG A 94 10.35 -5.16 -3.79
C ARG A 94 8.91 -5.23 -3.27
N LEU A 95 8.59 -4.40 -2.28
CA LEU A 95 7.25 -4.30 -1.72
C LEU A 95 6.23 -3.84 -2.76
N LEU A 96 6.57 -2.87 -3.61
CA LEU A 96 5.70 -2.42 -4.70
C LEU A 96 5.40 -3.52 -5.71
N LEU A 97 6.35 -4.39 -6.05
CA LEU A 97 6.14 -5.49 -6.99
C LEU A 97 5.10 -6.48 -6.46
N GLU A 98 5.24 -6.91 -5.21
CA GLU A 98 4.25 -7.78 -4.54
C GLU A 98 2.87 -7.09 -4.47
N LEU A 99 2.83 -5.83 -4.04
CA LEU A 99 1.58 -5.08 -3.94
C LEU A 99 0.94 -4.80 -5.30
N GLY A 100 1.72 -4.57 -6.35
CA GLY A 100 1.21 -4.33 -7.70
C GLY A 100 0.52 -5.57 -8.23
N TYR A 101 1.13 -6.74 -8.02
CA TYR A 101 0.53 -8.02 -8.35
C TYR A 101 -0.77 -8.25 -7.56
N GLU A 102 -0.74 -8.03 -6.24
CA GLU A 102 -1.93 -8.17 -5.39
C GLU A 102 -3.06 -7.20 -5.75
N ALA A 103 -2.76 -5.96 -6.13
CA ALA A 103 -3.77 -4.99 -6.54
C ALA A 103 -4.43 -5.40 -7.87
N LEU A 104 -3.67 -5.99 -8.81
CA LEU A 104 -4.20 -6.53 -10.07
C LEU A 104 -5.01 -7.81 -9.84
N GLU A 105 -4.57 -8.70 -8.94
CA GLU A 105 -5.37 -9.86 -8.52
C GLU A 105 -6.65 -9.44 -7.79
N ASP A 106 -6.59 -8.43 -6.91
CA ASP A 106 -7.77 -7.87 -6.25
C ASP A 106 -8.66 -7.11 -7.24
N ALA A 107 -8.12 -6.62 -8.35
CA ALA A 107 -8.90 -6.08 -9.46
C ALA A 107 -9.47 -7.17 -10.39
N GLY A 108 -9.05 -8.43 -10.21
CA GLY A 108 -9.42 -9.54 -11.08
C GLY A 108 -8.86 -9.44 -12.49
N GLN A 109 -7.75 -8.74 -12.67
CA GLN A 109 -7.13 -8.57 -13.98
C GLN A 109 -6.13 -9.68 -14.28
N ASP A 110 -6.25 -10.27 -15.48
CA ASP A 110 -5.33 -11.28 -15.97
C ASP A 110 -4.08 -10.63 -16.56
N LEU A 111 -2.92 -10.90 -15.96
CA LEU A 111 -1.64 -10.33 -16.39
C LEU A 111 -1.29 -10.70 -17.84
N GLY A 112 -1.67 -11.90 -18.30
CA GLY A 112 -1.43 -12.32 -19.67
C GLY A 112 -2.21 -11.48 -20.69
N ARG A 113 -3.33 -10.89 -20.29
CA ARG A 113 -4.19 -10.05 -21.14
C ARG A 113 -3.84 -8.56 -21.05
N LEU A 114 -3.22 -8.12 -19.95
CA LEU A 114 -2.80 -6.73 -19.77
C LEU A 114 -1.45 -6.41 -20.43
N SER A 115 -0.59 -7.41 -20.61
CA SER A 115 0.72 -7.22 -21.22
C SER A 115 0.60 -6.66 -22.66
N GLY A 116 1.38 -5.61 -22.95
CA GLY A 116 1.33 -4.83 -24.18
C GLY A 116 0.26 -3.74 -24.23
N GLY A 117 -0.52 -3.54 -23.15
CA GLY A 117 -1.57 -2.52 -23.09
C GLY A 117 -1.07 -1.13 -22.66
N ASP A 118 -1.78 -0.10 -23.11
CA ASP A 118 -1.62 1.31 -22.68
C ASP A 118 -2.12 1.48 -21.24
N HIS A 119 -1.37 0.92 -20.29
CA HIS A 119 -1.68 0.94 -18.86
C HIS A 119 -0.65 1.79 -18.11
N GLY A 120 -1.13 2.69 -17.25
CA GLY A 120 -0.29 3.64 -16.53
C GLY A 120 0.17 3.13 -15.16
N VAL A 121 1.35 3.55 -14.72
CA VAL A 121 1.89 3.29 -13.38
C VAL A 121 2.35 4.59 -12.74
N TYR A 122 1.80 4.92 -11.56
CA TYR A 122 2.07 6.16 -10.86
C TYR A 122 2.40 5.88 -9.39
N VAL A 123 3.67 6.06 -9.01
CA VAL A 123 4.17 5.70 -7.67
C VAL A 123 4.70 6.92 -6.94
N GLY A 124 4.22 7.11 -5.70
CA GLY A 124 4.70 8.14 -4.80
C GLY A 124 5.84 7.62 -3.92
N VAL A 125 7.03 8.24 -4.03
CA VAL A 125 8.22 7.93 -3.21
C VAL A 125 8.92 9.24 -2.87
N CYS A 126 9.38 9.42 -1.62
CA CYS A 126 10.08 10.65 -1.22
C CYS A 126 11.50 10.44 -0.66
N PHE A 127 11.78 9.32 0.03
CA PHE A 127 13.11 9.05 0.58
C PHE A 127 13.77 7.82 -0.08
N SER A 128 15.10 7.87 -0.22
CA SER A 128 15.94 6.79 -0.78
C SER A 128 16.98 6.32 0.22
N GLU A 129 16.54 6.02 1.44
CA GLU A 129 17.41 5.70 2.58
C GLU A 129 18.23 4.41 2.36
N TYR A 130 17.71 3.45 1.59
CA TYR A 130 18.46 2.24 1.25
C TYR A 130 19.65 2.55 0.32
N ARG A 131 19.48 3.48 -0.63
CA ARG A 131 20.57 3.96 -1.49
C ARG A 131 21.69 4.60 -0.68
N GLU A 132 21.31 5.46 0.28
CA GLU A 132 22.25 6.15 1.16
C GLU A 132 23.04 5.14 2.00
N ARG A 133 22.36 4.12 2.54
CA ARG A 133 22.98 3.00 3.24
C ARG A 133 24.00 2.26 2.39
N LEU A 134 23.66 1.91 1.15
CA LEU A 134 24.56 1.20 0.23
C LEU A 134 25.79 2.04 -0.16
N LEU A 135 25.62 3.35 -0.34
CA LEU A 135 26.73 4.26 -0.67
C LEU A 135 27.66 4.53 0.53
N ALA A 136 27.16 4.35 1.75
CA ALA A 136 27.93 4.53 2.98
C ALA A 136 28.76 3.31 3.40
N GLU A 137 28.75 2.21 2.61
CA GLU A 137 29.54 1.01 2.92
C GLU A 137 31.06 1.30 2.94
N PRO A 138 31.80 0.78 3.94
CA PRO A 138 33.26 0.91 3.98
C PRO A 138 33.92 0.35 2.71
N GLY A 139 34.82 1.12 2.11
CA GLY A 139 35.45 0.78 0.82
C GLY A 139 34.69 1.29 -0.41
N GLY A 140 33.45 1.77 -0.23
CA GLY A 140 32.61 2.32 -1.29
C GLY A 140 32.07 1.25 -2.23
N ARG A 141 30.75 1.18 -2.40
CA ARG A 141 30.15 0.31 -3.41
C ARG A 141 30.40 0.87 -4.82
N PRO A 142 30.88 0.08 -5.78
CA PRO A 142 31.05 0.56 -7.15
C PRO A 142 29.72 1.02 -7.73
N MET A 143 29.75 2.13 -8.46
CA MET A 143 28.62 2.62 -9.22
C MET A 143 28.44 1.75 -10.48
N ASP A 144 27.71 0.65 -10.32
CA ASP A 144 27.36 -0.28 -11.41
C ASP A 144 25.88 -0.17 -11.80
N SER A 145 25.46 -0.97 -12.79
CA SER A 145 24.09 -0.99 -13.27
C SER A 145 23.09 -1.48 -12.23
N PHE A 146 23.46 -2.44 -11.37
CA PHE A 146 22.55 -2.96 -10.35
C PHE A 146 22.26 -1.91 -9.28
N LEU A 147 23.27 -1.14 -8.85
CA LEU A 147 23.06 -0.06 -7.90
C LEU A 147 22.17 1.04 -8.48
N ILE A 148 22.42 1.47 -9.72
CA ILE A 148 21.63 2.52 -10.38
C ILE A 148 20.17 2.06 -10.56
N CYS A 149 19.96 0.90 -11.18
CA CYS A 149 18.61 0.37 -11.45
C CYS A 149 17.89 -0.11 -10.18
N GLY A 150 18.64 -0.53 -9.16
CA GLY A 150 18.10 -1.04 -7.90
C GLY A 150 17.63 0.06 -6.94
N THR A 151 18.10 1.30 -7.09
CA THR A 151 17.90 2.34 -6.07
C THR A 151 17.40 3.70 -6.59
N THR A 152 17.42 3.94 -7.90
CA THR A 152 16.89 5.20 -8.47
C THR A 152 15.36 5.22 -8.37
N SER A 153 14.78 6.35 -7.98
CA SER A 153 13.34 6.47 -7.73
C SER A 153 12.45 6.15 -8.95
N CYS A 154 12.91 6.42 -10.18
CA CYS A 154 12.17 6.03 -11.39
C CYS A 154 11.98 4.52 -11.52
N SER A 155 12.85 3.70 -10.91
CA SER A 155 12.70 2.26 -10.89
C SER A 155 11.47 1.80 -10.08
N ALA A 156 10.93 2.64 -9.19
CA ALA A 156 9.73 2.30 -8.42
C ALA A 156 8.51 2.04 -9.31
N SER A 157 8.28 2.92 -10.30
CA SER A 157 7.21 2.78 -11.30
C SER A 157 7.67 1.91 -12.48
N GLY A 158 8.89 2.15 -12.99
CA GLY A 158 9.43 1.45 -14.15
C GLY A 158 9.50 -0.08 -13.98
N ARG A 159 9.81 -0.57 -12.78
CA ARG A 159 9.83 -2.02 -12.52
C ARG A 159 8.43 -2.64 -12.56
N LEU A 160 7.39 -1.94 -12.11
CA LEU A 160 6.02 -2.45 -12.22
C LEU A 160 5.62 -2.53 -13.70
N SER A 161 5.89 -1.47 -14.48
CA SER A 161 5.63 -1.47 -15.92
C SER A 161 6.37 -2.61 -16.62
N TYR A 162 7.65 -2.80 -16.32
CA TYR A 162 8.46 -3.87 -16.91
C TYR A 162 7.92 -5.27 -16.58
N HIS A 163 7.60 -5.55 -15.31
CA HIS A 163 7.17 -6.90 -14.90
C HIS A 163 5.74 -7.24 -15.33
N PHE A 164 4.85 -6.24 -15.43
CA PHE A 164 3.47 -6.45 -15.87
C PHE A 164 3.26 -6.21 -17.37
N GLY A 165 4.31 -5.79 -18.10
CA GLY A 165 4.27 -5.53 -19.53
C GLY A 165 3.43 -4.32 -19.92
N PHE A 166 3.37 -3.27 -19.09
CA PHE A 166 2.57 -2.08 -19.37
C PHE A 166 3.35 -1.09 -20.23
N GLU A 167 2.70 -0.57 -21.28
CA GLU A 167 3.31 0.34 -22.26
C GLU A 167 2.86 1.81 -22.10
N GLY A 168 1.97 2.10 -21.14
CA GLY A 168 1.54 3.46 -20.82
C GLY A 168 2.54 4.26 -19.95
N PRO A 169 2.17 5.48 -19.51
CA PRO A 169 3.03 6.33 -18.69
C PRO A 169 3.49 5.64 -17.39
N SER A 170 4.79 5.71 -17.11
CA SER A 170 5.39 5.15 -15.89
C SER A 170 6.12 6.26 -15.13
N LEU A 171 5.47 6.79 -14.09
CA LEU A 171 5.90 8.02 -13.39
C LEU A 171 6.10 7.75 -11.90
N THR A 172 7.27 8.17 -11.40
CA THR A 172 7.50 8.32 -9.96
C THR A 172 7.38 9.80 -9.59
N LEU A 173 6.50 10.12 -8.65
CA LEU A 173 6.19 11.50 -8.24
C LEU A 173 6.57 11.74 -6.77
N ASP A 174 7.17 12.90 -6.50
CA ASP A 174 7.49 13.35 -5.15
C ASP A 174 6.86 14.71 -4.86
N ALA A 175 5.85 14.68 -3.98
CA ALA A 175 5.23 15.83 -3.35
C ALA A 175 5.19 15.65 -1.82
N ALA A 176 6.25 15.06 -1.27
CA ALA A 176 6.38 14.67 0.13
C ALA A 176 5.16 13.89 0.63
N CYS A 177 4.50 14.36 1.68
CA CYS A 177 3.35 13.70 2.30
C CYS A 177 2.12 13.55 1.38
N SER A 178 2.07 14.30 0.26
CA SER A 178 0.95 14.26 -0.69
C SER A 178 1.18 13.37 -1.92
N SER A 179 2.36 12.75 -2.05
CA SER A 179 2.77 11.99 -3.25
C SER A 179 1.75 10.96 -3.71
N SER A 180 1.22 10.11 -2.80
CA SER A 180 0.28 9.05 -3.20
C SER A 180 -1.12 9.52 -3.59
N LEU A 181 -1.59 10.70 -3.17
CA LEU A 181 -2.84 11.25 -3.75
C LEU A 181 -2.56 12.03 -5.03
N LEU A 182 -1.36 12.59 -5.18
CA LEU A 182 -0.95 13.21 -6.43
C LEU A 182 -0.87 12.17 -7.56
N THR A 183 -0.40 10.94 -7.29
CA THR A 183 -0.38 9.85 -8.27
C THR A 183 -1.79 9.44 -8.69
N VAL A 184 -2.72 9.31 -7.73
CA VAL A 184 -4.14 9.06 -8.02
C VAL A 184 -4.76 10.20 -8.83
N HIS A 185 -4.46 11.46 -8.50
CA HIS A 185 -4.91 12.62 -9.27
C HIS A 185 -4.43 12.55 -10.73
N GLN A 186 -3.13 12.27 -10.95
CA GLN A 186 -2.56 12.16 -12.30
C GLN A 186 -3.20 11.00 -13.08
N ALA A 187 -3.31 9.82 -12.48
CA ALA A 187 -3.95 8.65 -13.09
C ALA A 187 -5.40 8.94 -13.50
N CYS A 188 -6.17 9.65 -12.67
CA CYS A 188 -7.54 10.06 -13.02
C CYS A 188 -7.59 10.96 -14.24
N ARG A 189 -6.60 11.84 -14.42
CA ARG A 189 -6.53 12.73 -15.59
C ARG A 189 -6.23 11.95 -16.87
N ASP A 190 -5.27 11.05 -16.82
CA ASP A 190 -4.80 10.31 -18.00
C ASP A 190 -5.88 9.29 -18.44
N LEU A 191 -6.58 8.66 -17.49
CA LEU A 191 -7.77 7.84 -17.77
C LEU A 191 -8.89 8.65 -18.42
N ARG A 192 -9.21 9.85 -17.91
CA ARG A 192 -10.25 10.73 -18.50
C ARG A 192 -9.85 11.28 -19.87
N ALA A 193 -8.56 11.43 -20.12
CA ALA A 193 -8.03 11.87 -21.41
C ALA A 193 -8.04 10.75 -22.47
N GLY A 194 -8.22 9.50 -22.05
CA GLY A 194 -8.11 8.34 -22.94
C GLY A 194 -6.66 8.00 -23.31
N GLU A 195 -5.68 8.49 -22.54
CA GLU A 195 -4.25 8.17 -22.74
C GLU A 195 -3.91 6.77 -22.24
N ILE A 196 -4.71 6.25 -21.30
CA ILE A 196 -4.58 4.91 -20.73
C ILE A 196 -5.95 4.31 -20.47
N ASP A 197 -6.02 2.97 -20.39
CA ASP A 197 -7.26 2.23 -20.10
C ASP A 197 -7.34 1.72 -18.65
N LEU A 198 -6.19 1.60 -17.99
CA LEU A 198 -6.04 1.12 -16.63
C LEU A 198 -4.85 1.84 -15.98
N ALA A 199 -4.93 2.12 -14.68
CA ALA A 199 -3.81 2.66 -13.93
C ALA A 199 -3.57 1.94 -12.61
N LEU A 200 -2.31 1.68 -12.28
CA LEU A 200 -1.87 1.44 -10.91
C LEU A 200 -1.38 2.76 -10.31
N ALA A 201 -1.99 3.20 -9.21
CA ALA A 201 -1.63 4.45 -8.54
C ALA A 201 -1.53 4.27 -7.02
N GLY A 202 -0.48 4.83 -6.42
CA GLY A 202 -0.33 4.82 -4.96
C GLY A 202 1.03 5.32 -4.51
N GLY A 203 1.59 4.72 -3.47
CA GLY A 203 2.90 5.11 -2.93
C GLY A 203 3.42 4.19 -1.83
N VAL A 204 4.70 4.36 -1.50
CA VAL A 204 5.44 3.57 -0.52
C VAL A 204 6.32 4.48 0.33
N ASN A 205 6.54 4.08 1.58
CA ASN A 205 7.47 4.69 2.51
C ASN A 205 8.03 3.65 3.48
N LEU A 206 9.35 3.61 3.67
CA LEU A 206 10.01 2.77 4.67
C LEU A 206 10.98 3.61 5.53
N LEU A 207 11.20 3.18 6.77
CA LEU A 207 11.96 3.91 7.79
C LEU A 207 13.26 3.16 8.11
N LEU A 208 14.28 3.36 7.27
CA LEU A 208 15.52 2.59 7.24
C LEU A 208 16.73 3.34 7.82
N SER A 209 16.68 4.67 7.95
CA SER A 209 17.81 5.51 8.37
C SER A 209 17.56 6.25 9.70
N PRO A 210 18.46 6.11 10.70
CA PRO A 210 18.43 6.95 11.89
C PRO A 210 18.75 8.43 11.59
N GLU A 211 19.53 8.71 10.55
CA GLU A 211 19.89 10.08 10.15
C GLU A 211 18.65 10.90 9.79
N THR A 212 17.73 10.32 9.03
CA THR A 212 16.46 10.96 8.70
C THR A 212 15.63 11.23 9.95
N PHE A 213 15.60 10.30 10.92
CA PHE A 213 14.94 10.53 12.21
C PHE A 213 15.56 11.70 12.99
N VAL A 214 16.90 11.82 13.00
CA VAL A 214 17.58 12.97 13.61
C VAL A 214 17.19 14.27 12.89
N ALA A 215 17.16 14.27 11.55
CA ALA A 215 16.78 15.44 10.77
C ALA A 215 15.36 15.91 11.12
N PHE A 216 14.38 15.00 11.14
CA PHE A 216 13.00 15.33 11.51
C PHE A 216 12.83 15.70 12.99
N SER A 217 13.64 15.11 13.89
CA SER A 217 13.69 15.52 15.30
C SER A 217 14.13 16.99 15.42
N ARG A 218 15.12 17.41 14.63
CA ARG A 218 15.61 18.80 14.60
C ARG A 218 14.64 19.76 13.92
N LEU A 219 13.78 19.29 13.03
CA LEU A 219 12.67 20.07 12.48
C LEU A 219 11.56 20.33 13.51
N GLN A 220 11.59 19.66 14.68
CA GLN A 220 10.59 19.81 15.76
C GLN A 220 9.16 19.55 15.28
N VAL A 221 9.01 18.62 14.34
CA VAL A 221 7.71 18.18 13.80
C VAL A 221 7.27 16.82 14.33
N LEU A 222 8.17 16.08 14.98
CA LEU A 222 7.90 14.75 15.51
C LEU A 222 7.28 14.81 16.92
N SER A 223 6.33 13.93 17.18
CA SER A 223 5.84 13.70 18.54
C SER A 223 6.89 12.92 19.37
N PRO A 224 7.21 13.32 20.61
CA PRO A 224 8.08 12.56 21.50
C PRO A 224 7.57 11.13 21.78
N ASP A 225 6.25 10.92 21.82
CA ASP A 225 5.65 9.60 22.05
C ASP A 225 5.48 8.76 20.78
N GLY A 226 5.84 9.29 19.61
CA GLY A 226 5.77 8.61 18.33
C GLY A 226 4.36 8.47 17.75
N ARG A 227 3.37 9.20 18.28
CA ARG A 227 1.96 9.14 17.83
C ARG A 227 1.53 10.37 17.04
N CYS A 228 0.51 10.22 16.21
CA CYS A 228 -0.20 11.33 15.56
C CYS A 228 -1.49 11.64 16.33
N LYS A 229 -1.45 12.56 17.29
CA LYS A 229 -2.60 12.95 18.11
C LYS A 229 -3.50 13.98 17.39
N ALA A 230 -3.94 13.64 16.18
CA ALA A 230 -4.69 14.51 15.29
C ALA A 230 -5.90 15.12 16.01
N PHE A 231 -6.00 16.44 15.96
CA PHE A 231 -7.09 17.23 16.53
C PHE A 231 -7.28 17.12 18.05
N ASP A 232 -6.36 16.48 18.79
CA ASP A 232 -6.39 16.39 20.26
C ASP A 232 -5.73 17.62 20.90
N VAL A 233 -6.11 17.92 22.15
CA VAL A 233 -5.46 18.98 22.92
C VAL A 233 -3.97 18.71 23.17
N ARG A 234 -3.57 17.42 23.13
CA ARG A 234 -2.21 16.93 23.29
C ARG A 234 -1.43 16.81 21.97
N ALA A 235 -1.96 17.32 20.87
CA ALA A 235 -1.23 17.44 19.60
C ALA A 235 0.12 18.14 19.82
N ASP A 236 1.22 17.46 19.50
CA ASP A 236 2.60 17.91 19.75
C ASP A 236 3.58 17.52 18.61
N GLY A 237 3.06 17.00 17.50
CA GLY A 237 3.86 16.47 16.40
C GLY A 237 3.21 15.23 15.80
N TYR A 238 3.88 14.64 14.81
CA TYR A 238 3.47 13.38 14.20
C TYR A 238 4.45 12.25 14.52
N GLY A 239 3.94 11.02 14.55
CA GLY A 239 4.75 9.81 14.54
C GLY A 239 5.10 9.40 13.12
N ARG A 240 6.37 9.14 12.81
CA ARG A 240 6.75 8.57 11.49
C ARG A 240 6.21 7.15 11.37
N ALA A 241 5.79 6.76 10.17
CA ALA A 241 5.38 5.40 9.89
C ALA A 241 5.88 4.87 8.54
N GLU A 242 6.02 3.55 8.49
CA GLU A 242 6.14 2.77 7.26
C GLU A 242 4.77 2.54 6.64
N GLY A 243 4.73 2.28 5.34
CA GLY A 243 3.51 1.86 4.69
C GLY A 243 3.62 1.84 3.17
N ALA A 244 2.79 1.04 2.54
CA ALA A 244 2.65 1.02 1.09
C ALA A 244 1.23 0.64 0.69
N GLY A 245 0.77 1.19 -0.42
CA GLY A 245 -0.51 0.81 -1.00
C GLY A 245 -0.63 1.21 -2.46
N LEU A 246 -1.41 0.43 -3.20
CA LEU A 246 -1.74 0.66 -4.61
C LEU A 246 -3.23 0.48 -4.83
N ALA A 247 -3.81 1.32 -5.70
CA ALA A 247 -5.15 1.19 -6.22
C ALA A 247 -5.10 0.94 -7.73
N CYS A 248 -5.93 0.03 -8.20
CA CYS A 248 -6.17 -0.24 -9.61
C CYS A 248 -7.40 0.55 -10.06
N LEU A 249 -7.22 1.41 -11.07
CA LEU A 249 -8.19 2.41 -11.49
C LEU A 249 -8.57 2.21 -12.96
N LYS A 250 -9.86 2.39 -13.26
CA LYS A 250 -10.40 2.45 -14.63
C LYS A 250 -11.44 3.54 -14.75
N ARG A 251 -11.70 3.98 -15.97
CA ARG A 251 -12.93 4.70 -16.30
C ARG A 251 -14.15 3.89 -15.86
N LEU A 252 -15.14 4.53 -15.23
CA LEU A 252 -16.31 3.81 -14.70
C LEU A 252 -17.05 3.05 -15.80
N THR A 253 -17.20 3.63 -17.00
CA THR A 253 -17.89 2.97 -18.11
C THR A 253 -17.15 1.72 -18.59
N ASP A 254 -15.81 1.75 -18.55
CA ASP A 254 -14.99 0.61 -18.94
C ASP A 254 -14.98 -0.48 -17.88
N ALA A 255 -15.01 -0.10 -16.60
CA ALA A 255 -15.18 -1.05 -15.51
C ALA A 255 -16.53 -1.77 -15.61
N GLU A 256 -17.62 -1.04 -15.88
CA GLU A 256 -18.95 -1.62 -16.06
C GLU A 256 -19.03 -2.51 -17.32
N ARG A 257 -18.45 -2.06 -18.44
CA ARG A 257 -18.40 -2.82 -19.70
C ARG A 257 -17.67 -4.15 -19.51
N ASP A 258 -16.55 -4.13 -18.80
CA ASP A 258 -15.67 -5.29 -18.64
C ASP A 258 -16.13 -6.19 -17.49
N GLY A 259 -17.16 -5.80 -16.74
CA GLY A 259 -17.74 -6.57 -15.64
C GLY A 259 -16.87 -6.57 -14.38
N ASP A 260 -16.05 -5.54 -14.21
CA ASP A 260 -15.15 -5.38 -13.07
C ASP A 260 -15.92 -5.15 -11.77
N ARG A 261 -15.33 -5.60 -10.66
CA ARG A 261 -15.84 -5.26 -9.33
C ARG A 261 -15.53 -3.79 -9.03
N ILE A 262 -16.54 -2.95 -8.86
CA ILE A 262 -16.34 -1.54 -8.49
C ILE A 262 -16.42 -1.42 -6.96
N LEU A 263 -15.30 -1.07 -6.32
CA LEU A 263 -15.19 -0.91 -4.87
C LEU A 263 -15.73 0.45 -4.41
N ALA A 264 -15.40 1.51 -5.15
CA ALA A 264 -15.86 2.88 -4.96
C ALA A 264 -15.57 3.70 -6.23
N VAL A 265 -16.04 4.96 -6.26
CA VAL A 265 -15.89 5.85 -7.41
C VAL A 265 -15.25 7.17 -7.00
N ILE A 266 -14.17 7.56 -7.66
CA ILE A 266 -13.59 8.90 -7.56
C ILE A 266 -14.36 9.82 -8.52
N GLU A 267 -15.17 10.72 -7.96
CA GLU A 267 -15.99 11.64 -8.76
C GLU A 267 -15.23 12.92 -9.13
N GLY A 268 -14.31 13.37 -8.28
CA GLY A 268 -13.56 14.59 -8.55
C GLY A 268 -12.26 14.72 -7.77
N THR A 269 -11.33 15.48 -8.32
CA THR A 269 -10.01 15.70 -7.73
C THR A 269 -9.58 17.17 -7.82
N GLY A 270 -8.82 17.63 -6.83
CA GLY A 270 -8.37 19.02 -6.75
C GLY A 270 -6.91 19.11 -6.34
N LEU A 271 -6.12 19.81 -7.16
CA LEU A 271 -4.69 20.06 -6.94
C LEU A 271 -4.39 21.56 -6.87
N THR A 272 -3.63 21.96 -5.85
CA THR A 272 -3.08 23.31 -5.71
C THR A 272 -1.68 23.28 -5.10
N ASN A 273 -1.00 24.43 -5.07
CA ASN A 273 0.18 24.64 -4.25
C ASN A 273 -0.07 25.85 -3.34
N ASP A 274 0.54 25.84 -2.16
CA ASP A 274 0.51 26.98 -1.26
C ASP A 274 1.08 28.21 -1.99
N GLY A 275 2.27 28.13 -2.58
CA GLY A 275 2.98 29.27 -3.18
C GLY A 275 3.77 30.02 -2.10
N ALA A 276 3.82 31.35 -2.17
CA ALA A 276 4.58 32.19 -1.22
C ALA A 276 3.93 32.24 0.19
N ALA A 277 4.07 31.17 0.98
CA ALA A 277 3.52 31.06 2.33
C ALA A 277 4.41 31.81 3.32
N LYS A 278 4.03 31.85 4.61
CA LYS A 278 4.83 32.53 5.65
C LYS A 278 6.21 31.89 5.85
N SER A 279 6.32 30.59 5.55
CA SER A 279 7.57 29.83 5.46
C SER A 279 7.41 28.75 4.40
N TYR A 280 8.52 28.13 3.99
CA TYR A 280 8.51 27.06 2.99
C TYR A 280 7.61 25.88 3.42
N THR A 281 7.65 25.53 4.71
CA THR A 281 6.92 24.39 5.29
C THR A 281 5.59 24.76 5.94
N ALA A 282 5.20 26.05 5.97
CA ALA A 282 3.97 26.48 6.63
C ALA A 282 2.73 26.23 5.75
N PRO A 283 1.71 25.51 6.25
CA PRO A 283 0.50 25.28 5.50
C PRO A 283 -0.33 26.56 5.35
N ARG A 284 -1.22 26.61 4.34
CA ARG A 284 -2.08 27.77 4.07
C ARG A 284 -3.56 27.40 3.95
N PRO A 285 -4.44 27.91 4.85
CA PRO A 285 -5.87 27.58 4.83
C PRO A 285 -6.54 27.87 3.47
N ALA A 286 -6.22 29.03 2.86
CA ALA A 286 -6.82 29.42 1.58
C ALA A 286 -6.46 28.50 0.41
N ALA A 287 -5.25 27.92 0.40
CA ALA A 287 -4.82 27.00 -0.65
C ALA A 287 -5.46 25.62 -0.47
N GLN A 288 -5.53 25.12 0.78
CA GLN A 288 -6.27 23.90 1.11
C GLN A 288 -7.76 24.03 0.73
N ALA A 289 -8.42 25.13 1.11
CA ALA A 289 -9.80 25.43 0.73
C ALA A 289 -9.99 25.48 -0.79
N LYS A 290 -9.00 26.01 -1.54
CA LYS A 290 -9.03 26.05 -3.00
C LYS A 290 -8.91 24.65 -3.62
N ALA A 291 -8.10 23.74 -3.05
CA ALA A 291 -8.03 22.35 -3.50
C ALA A 291 -9.39 21.65 -3.33
N ILE A 292 -10.02 21.80 -2.17
CA ILE A 292 -11.34 21.21 -1.89
C ILE A 292 -12.40 21.74 -2.85
N ARG A 293 -12.49 23.07 -3.05
CA ARG A 293 -13.44 23.65 -4.01
C ARG A 293 -13.21 23.19 -5.45
N LYS A 294 -11.96 23.03 -5.87
CA LYS A 294 -11.64 22.48 -7.19
C LYS A 294 -12.15 21.05 -7.36
N ALA A 295 -11.96 20.20 -6.35
CA ALA A 295 -12.41 18.82 -6.39
C ALA A 295 -13.95 18.71 -6.40
N MET A 296 -14.66 19.53 -5.62
CA MET A 296 -16.12 19.60 -5.65
C MET A 296 -16.64 20.11 -7.01
N ALA A 297 -15.99 21.11 -7.59
CA ALA A 297 -16.32 21.60 -8.93
C ALA A 297 -16.08 20.54 -10.01
N ASP A 298 -14.98 19.79 -9.91
CA ASP A 298 -14.66 18.65 -10.80
C ASP A 298 -15.70 17.53 -10.67
N ALA A 299 -16.17 17.23 -9.45
CA ALA A 299 -17.23 16.27 -9.20
C ALA A 299 -18.64 16.76 -9.57
N GLY A 300 -18.83 18.07 -9.74
CA GLY A 300 -20.13 18.71 -9.98
C GLY A 300 -21.06 18.68 -8.77
N ILE A 301 -20.52 18.80 -7.55
CA ILE A 301 -21.26 18.71 -6.28
C ILE A 301 -21.07 19.96 -5.41
N THR A 302 -21.82 20.02 -4.30
CA THR A 302 -21.80 21.11 -3.33
C THR A 302 -21.35 20.65 -1.94
N ALA A 303 -21.17 21.61 -1.02
CA ALA A 303 -20.83 21.35 0.38
C ALA A 303 -21.86 20.46 1.10
N ASP A 304 -23.13 20.54 0.70
CA ASP A 304 -24.22 19.73 1.27
C ASP A 304 -24.03 18.25 0.95
N ASP A 305 -23.42 17.92 -0.20
CA ASP A 305 -23.25 16.55 -0.72
C ASP A 305 -22.22 15.71 0.03
N ILE A 306 -21.44 16.31 0.95
CA ILE A 306 -20.38 15.62 1.70
C ILE A 306 -20.90 15.18 3.07
N ASP A 307 -20.66 13.90 3.40
CA ASP A 307 -21.05 13.32 4.68
C ASP A 307 -19.84 13.13 5.61
N VAL A 308 -18.67 12.86 5.03
CA VAL A 308 -17.46 12.46 5.77
C VAL A 308 -16.22 13.15 5.20
N LEU A 309 -15.27 13.48 6.08
CA LEU A 309 -13.95 13.96 5.71
C LEU A 309 -12.87 13.10 6.36
N GLU A 310 -11.97 12.59 5.53
CA GLU A 310 -10.72 12.00 5.96
C GLU A 310 -9.62 13.06 5.81
N ALA A 311 -9.17 13.57 6.94
CA ALA A 311 -8.26 14.69 7.02
C ALA A 311 -6.80 14.31 6.70
N HIS A 312 -5.99 15.32 6.43
CA HIS A 312 -4.54 15.17 6.47
C HIS A 312 -4.10 14.91 7.92
N GLY A 313 -4.60 15.68 8.89
CA GLY A 313 -4.62 15.35 10.32
C GLY A 313 -3.33 14.78 10.89
N THR A 314 -2.27 15.59 10.96
CA THR A 314 -0.94 15.13 11.40
C THR A 314 -0.77 15.10 12.91
N GLY A 315 -1.64 15.76 13.68
CA GLY A 315 -1.41 15.94 15.12
C GLY A 315 -0.42 17.06 15.42
N THR A 316 -0.24 17.99 14.48
CA THR A 316 0.55 19.20 14.71
C THR A 316 -0.37 20.35 15.11
N ARG A 317 0.00 21.09 16.17
CA ARG A 317 -0.83 22.19 16.69
C ARG A 317 -1.24 23.22 15.64
N LEU A 318 -0.30 23.61 14.77
CA LEU A 318 -0.56 24.56 13.70
C LEU A 318 -1.32 23.92 12.54
N GLY A 319 -0.90 22.73 12.10
CA GLY A 319 -1.49 22.06 10.95
C GLY A 319 -2.96 21.71 11.17
N ASP A 320 -3.29 21.13 12.33
CA ASP A 320 -4.65 20.75 12.68
C ASP A 320 -5.58 21.97 12.72
N ARG A 321 -5.12 23.09 13.29
CA ARG A 321 -5.90 24.36 13.29
C ARG A 321 -6.12 24.89 11.88
N VAL A 322 -5.07 24.94 11.06
CA VAL A 322 -5.13 25.44 9.67
C VAL A 322 -6.08 24.60 8.82
N GLU A 323 -6.08 23.28 9.02
CA GLU A 323 -6.97 22.37 8.31
C GLU A 323 -8.44 22.60 8.71
N ILE A 324 -8.74 22.73 10.01
CA ILE A 324 -10.12 23.03 10.46
C ILE A 324 -10.58 24.41 9.96
N GLU A 325 -9.71 25.42 9.93
CA GLU A 325 -10.03 26.75 9.36
C GLU A 325 -10.39 26.65 7.87
N ALA A 326 -9.61 25.88 7.10
CA ALA A 326 -9.86 25.66 5.68
C ALA A 326 -11.21 24.96 5.44
N LEU A 327 -11.48 23.89 6.21
CA LEU A 327 -12.74 23.16 6.16
C LEU A 327 -13.93 24.05 6.55
N GLY A 328 -13.81 24.80 7.64
CA GLY A 328 -14.83 25.75 8.08
C GLY A 328 -15.17 26.79 7.02
N THR A 329 -14.16 27.26 6.27
CA THR A 329 -14.36 28.21 5.17
C THR A 329 -15.08 27.59 3.96
N VAL A 330 -14.85 26.30 3.68
CA VAL A 330 -15.47 25.62 2.53
C VAL A 330 -16.91 25.20 2.83
N TYR A 331 -17.16 24.74 4.05
CA TYR A 331 -18.45 24.20 4.49
C TYR A 331 -19.25 25.18 5.36
N ALA A 332 -18.96 26.48 5.27
CA ALA A 332 -19.65 27.54 6.03
C ALA A 332 -21.13 27.65 5.65
N ASP A 333 -21.43 27.56 4.36
CA ASP A 333 -22.79 27.71 3.81
C ASP A 333 -23.58 26.39 3.77
N ARG A 334 -23.05 25.34 4.39
CA ARG A 334 -23.70 24.02 4.43
C ARG A 334 -25.03 24.12 5.17
N SER A 335 -26.07 23.48 4.64
CA SER A 335 -27.40 23.53 5.22
C SER A 335 -27.40 23.08 6.70
N PRO A 336 -27.93 23.90 7.62
CA PRO A 336 -28.04 23.53 9.04
C PRO A 336 -28.99 22.36 9.31
N SER A 337 -29.83 21.96 8.35
CA SER A 337 -30.73 20.81 8.48
C SER A 337 -30.02 19.47 8.28
N LEU A 338 -28.79 19.47 7.76
CA LEU A 338 -28.00 18.26 7.55
C LEU A 338 -27.17 17.94 8.80
N PRO A 339 -26.96 16.66 9.13
CA PRO A 339 -26.07 16.28 10.23
C PRO A 339 -24.66 16.81 9.97
N PRO A 340 -23.88 17.18 11.00
CA PRO A 340 -22.49 17.61 10.84
C PRO A 340 -21.67 16.59 10.03
N ILE A 341 -20.72 17.09 9.26
CA ILE A 341 -19.75 16.25 8.54
C ILE A 341 -18.86 15.56 9.57
N ARG A 342 -18.78 14.24 9.49
CA ARG A 342 -17.92 13.43 10.36
C ARG A 342 -16.47 13.51 9.89
N LEU A 343 -15.56 13.84 10.80
CA LEU A 343 -14.14 14.03 10.52
C LEU A 343 -13.31 12.94 11.21
N GLY A 344 -12.31 12.40 10.50
CA GLY A 344 -11.31 11.51 11.08
C GLY A 344 -9.96 11.62 10.38
N ALA A 345 -8.96 10.88 10.89
CA ALA A 345 -7.64 10.78 10.30
C ALA A 345 -7.03 9.40 10.58
N VAL A 346 -6.68 8.66 9.53
CA VAL A 346 -6.05 7.32 9.62
C VAL A 346 -4.71 7.36 10.35
N LYS A 347 -4.02 8.51 10.31
CA LYS A 347 -2.72 8.70 10.95
C LYS A 347 -2.77 8.49 12.46
N ALA A 348 -3.92 8.72 13.09
CA ALA A 348 -4.09 8.43 14.50
C ALA A 348 -3.89 6.93 14.81
N ASN A 349 -4.29 6.04 13.89
CA ASN A 349 -4.13 4.61 14.05
C ASN A 349 -2.73 4.12 13.65
N ILE A 350 -2.23 4.53 12.48
CA ILE A 350 -1.04 3.91 11.87
C ILE A 350 0.22 4.78 11.87
N GLY A 351 0.13 6.02 12.38
CA GLY A 351 1.18 7.03 12.22
C GLY A 351 1.18 7.67 10.83
N HIS A 352 2.14 8.55 10.56
CA HIS A 352 2.27 9.24 9.30
C HIS A 352 3.16 8.46 8.33
N ALA A 353 2.54 7.73 7.40
CA ALA A 353 3.25 6.95 6.36
C ALA A 353 3.82 7.79 5.20
N GLU A 354 4.16 9.07 5.45
CA GLU A 354 4.78 10.02 4.51
C GLU A 354 4.21 9.91 3.07
N SER A 355 5.00 9.49 2.07
CA SER A 355 4.55 9.35 0.66
C SER A 355 3.40 8.37 0.47
N ALA A 356 3.21 7.41 1.37
CA ALA A 356 2.12 6.42 1.36
C ALA A 356 0.92 6.79 2.27
N ALA A 357 0.92 7.97 2.89
CA ALA A 357 -0.15 8.37 3.81
C ALA A 357 -1.49 8.64 3.10
N GLY A 358 -1.44 9.20 1.89
CA GLY A 358 -2.62 9.52 1.09
C GLY A 358 -3.40 8.28 0.68
N ILE A 359 -2.70 7.28 0.13
CA ILE A 359 -3.34 6.02 -0.29
C ILE A 359 -3.91 5.23 0.90
N ALA A 360 -3.32 5.32 2.09
CA ALA A 360 -3.91 4.75 3.32
C ALA A 360 -5.30 5.34 3.63
N SER A 361 -5.41 6.67 3.54
CA SER A 361 -6.67 7.39 3.71
C SER A 361 -7.71 7.00 2.64
N LEU A 362 -7.29 6.82 1.38
CA LEU A 362 -8.17 6.32 0.30
C LEU A 362 -8.70 4.92 0.61
N ILE A 363 -7.80 3.98 0.91
CA ILE A 363 -8.13 2.58 1.21
C ILE A 363 -9.10 2.51 2.40
N LYS A 364 -8.82 3.23 3.50
CA LYS A 364 -9.73 3.34 4.66
C LYS A 364 -11.14 3.78 4.24
N MET A 365 -11.25 4.81 3.40
CA MET A 365 -12.55 5.35 3.01
C MET A 365 -13.30 4.47 2.01
N VAL A 366 -12.60 3.76 1.12
CA VAL A 366 -13.21 2.71 0.28
C VAL A 366 -13.83 1.62 1.15
N LEU A 367 -13.09 1.13 2.16
CA LEU A 367 -13.56 0.11 3.09
C LEU A 367 -14.75 0.59 3.94
N ALA A 368 -14.72 1.85 4.37
CA ALA A 368 -15.82 2.48 5.09
C ALA A 368 -17.13 2.55 4.27
N LEU A 369 -17.03 2.92 2.99
CA LEU A 369 -18.17 2.92 2.06
C LEU A 369 -18.73 1.50 1.89
N ARG A 370 -17.84 0.52 1.66
CA ARG A 370 -18.20 -0.89 1.48
C ARG A 370 -18.84 -1.50 2.72
N ALA A 371 -18.35 -1.15 3.91
CA ALA A 371 -18.91 -1.60 5.18
C ALA A 371 -20.21 -0.86 5.56
N GLY A 372 -20.49 0.29 4.94
CA GLY A 372 -21.57 1.18 5.37
C GLY A 372 -21.38 1.64 6.82
N ALA A 373 -20.12 1.85 7.23
CA ALA A 373 -19.75 2.19 8.60
C ALA A 373 -18.46 3.03 8.63
N LEU A 374 -18.28 3.82 9.69
CA LEU A 374 -17.06 4.58 9.95
C LEU A 374 -16.31 4.00 11.14
N PRO A 375 -14.97 3.90 11.06
CA PRO A 375 -14.14 3.58 12.21
C PRO A 375 -14.09 4.78 13.18
N PRO A 376 -13.96 4.54 14.49
CA PRO A 376 -13.82 5.61 15.46
C PRO A 376 -12.47 6.32 15.32
N HIS A 377 -12.47 7.64 15.52
CA HIS A 377 -11.27 8.42 15.76
C HIS A 377 -10.81 8.22 17.21
N ILE A 378 -9.56 7.79 17.41
CA ILE A 378 -9.08 7.32 18.72
C ILE A 378 -8.75 8.45 19.72
N TYR A 379 -8.77 9.71 19.28
CA TYR A 379 -8.53 10.89 20.11
C TYR A 379 -9.73 11.86 20.13
N GLY A 380 -9.79 12.75 21.12
CA GLY A 380 -10.90 13.70 21.31
C GLY A 380 -10.64 15.08 20.69
N PRO A 381 -11.67 15.93 20.51
CA PRO A 381 -11.52 17.24 19.89
C PRO A 381 -10.80 18.24 20.81
N ASN A 382 -9.89 19.03 20.24
CA ASN A 382 -9.14 20.08 20.93
C ASN A 382 -10.04 21.31 21.16
N SER A 383 -10.22 21.67 22.42
CA SER A 383 -11.00 22.85 22.84
C SER A 383 -10.38 24.20 22.45
N ASN A 384 -9.11 24.22 22.02
CA ASN A 384 -8.42 25.42 21.54
C ASN A 384 -8.53 25.62 20.02
N ILE A 385 -9.29 24.76 19.34
CA ILE A 385 -9.66 24.92 17.93
C ILE A 385 -11.10 25.45 17.89
N ASP A 386 -11.33 26.47 17.07
CA ASP A 386 -12.69 26.95 16.80
C ASP A 386 -13.36 26.01 15.80
N TRP A 387 -14.21 25.11 16.31
CA TRP A 387 -14.87 24.09 15.50
C TRP A 387 -16.13 24.67 14.83
N PRO A 388 -16.22 24.63 13.49
CA PRO A 388 -17.45 24.97 12.79
C PRO A 388 -18.58 24.02 13.19
N VAL A 389 -19.80 24.54 13.33
CA VAL A 389 -21.00 23.73 13.65
C VAL A 389 -21.30 22.64 12.60
N SER A 390 -20.77 22.81 11.39
CA SER A 390 -20.90 21.85 10.28
C SER A 390 -19.92 20.68 10.37
N LEU A 391 -18.99 20.66 11.34
CA LEU A 391 -17.98 19.62 11.50
C LEU A 391 -18.06 18.95 12.88
N GLN A 392 -17.81 17.64 12.91
CA GLN A 392 -17.72 16.87 14.15
C GLN A 392 -16.61 15.82 14.04
N LEU A 393 -15.67 15.80 14.99
CA LEU A 393 -14.68 14.73 15.10
C LEU A 393 -15.38 13.41 15.49
N ASP A 394 -15.21 12.37 14.68
CA ASP A 394 -15.97 11.12 14.81
C ASP A 394 -15.36 10.14 15.82
N THR A 395 -15.47 10.44 17.11
CA THR A 395 -14.94 9.57 18.18
C THR A 395 -15.79 8.33 18.44
N GLY A 396 -17.03 8.29 17.93
CA GLY A 396 -17.96 7.20 18.14
C GLY A 396 -17.90 6.13 17.06
N GLY A 397 -17.55 6.51 15.83
CA GLY A 397 -17.66 5.64 14.66
C GLY A 397 -19.10 5.15 14.45
N GLY A 398 -19.24 3.98 13.84
CA GLY A 398 -20.53 3.28 13.72
C GLY A 398 -21.18 3.43 12.36
N ALA A 399 -22.50 3.26 12.30
CA ALA A 399 -23.22 3.14 11.03
C ALA A 399 -23.06 4.40 10.14
N TRP A 400 -22.89 4.16 8.85
CA TRP A 400 -23.05 5.15 7.79
C TRP A 400 -24.20 4.65 6.92
N PRO A 401 -25.46 4.87 7.33
CA PRO A 401 -26.62 4.19 6.74
C PRO A 401 -26.80 4.55 5.27
N ALA A 402 -27.39 3.62 4.51
CA ALA A 402 -27.80 3.89 3.15
C ALA A 402 -29.00 4.85 3.18
N SER A 403 -29.07 5.76 2.21
CA SER A 403 -30.17 6.71 2.06
C SER A 403 -30.44 6.99 0.58
N ASP A 404 -31.39 7.84 0.25
CA ASP A 404 -31.57 8.30 -1.14
C ASP A 404 -30.36 9.12 -1.64
N ARG A 405 -29.54 9.66 -0.73
CA ARG A 405 -28.30 10.38 -1.04
C ARG A 405 -27.14 9.38 -1.19
N ILE A 406 -26.33 9.59 -2.23
CA ILE A 406 -25.06 8.87 -2.42
C ILE A 406 -24.13 9.23 -1.27
N ARG A 407 -23.60 8.21 -0.59
CA ARG A 407 -22.57 8.41 0.44
C ARG A 407 -21.31 8.99 -0.20
N ARG A 408 -20.82 10.11 0.33
CA ARG A 408 -19.59 10.76 -0.16
C ARG A 408 -18.62 11.15 0.94
N ALA A 409 -17.35 10.92 0.66
CA ALA A 409 -16.22 11.34 1.47
C ALA A 409 -15.30 12.30 0.71
N GLY A 410 -14.83 13.34 1.38
CA GLY A 410 -13.66 14.11 0.93
C GLY A 410 -12.39 13.59 1.60
N ILE A 411 -11.27 13.55 0.88
CA ILE A 411 -10.00 13.04 1.38
C ILE A 411 -8.90 14.07 1.15
N ASN A 412 -8.25 14.51 2.24
CA ASN A 412 -7.19 15.52 2.22
C ASN A 412 -5.80 14.87 2.25
N SER A 413 -4.88 15.38 1.43
CA SER A 413 -3.45 15.15 1.64
C SER A 413 -2.62 16.37 1.26
N PHE A 414 -1.87 16.90 2.24
CA PHE A 414 -1.13 18.15 2.13
C PHE A 414 0.37 17.90 2.34
N GLY A 415 1.18 18.22 1.33
CA GLY A 415 2.62 18.02 1.34
C GLY A 415 3.34 19.19 2.00
N MET A 416 4.44 18.91 2.68
CA MET A 416 5.30 19.94 3.28
C MET A 416 5.93 20.90 2.25
N SER A 417 5.99 20.52 0.97
CA SER A 417 6.37 21.41 -0.15
C SER A 417 5.23 22.35 -0.61
N GLY A 418 4.09 22.33 0.10
CA GLY A 418 2.91 23.12 -0.18
C GLY A 418 1.97 22.52 -1.23
N VAL A 419 2.25 21.32 -1.78
CA VAL A 419 1.34 20.65 -2.73
C VAL A 419 0.14 20.10 -1.98
N ASN A 420 -1.07 20.55 -2.34
CA ASN A 420 -2.31 20.14 -1.68
C ASN A 420 -3.20 19.38 -2.65
N VAL A 421 -3.61 18.16 -2.26
CA VAL A 421 -4.51 17.30 -3.02
C VAL A 421 -5.79 17.05 -2.21
N HIS A 422 -6.94 17.12 -2.89
CA HIS A 422 -8.23 16.69 -2.36
C HIS A 422 -8.92 15.73 -3.34
N LEU A 423 -9.49 14.63 -2.84
CA LEU A 423 -10.30 13.70 -3.63
C LEU A 423 -11.74 13.66 -3.11
N ILE A 424 -12.71 13.54 -4.02
CA ILE A 424 -14.11 13.22 -3.72
C ILE A 424 -14.35 11.75 -4.07
N LEU A 425 -14.64 10.95 -3.06
CA LEU A 425 -14.95 9.53 -3.17
C LEU A 425 -16.44 9.29 -2.90
N ALA A 426 -17.08 8.45 -3.71
CA ALA A 426 -18.48 8.09 -3.61
C ALA A 426 -18.70 6.58 -3.60
N GLU A 427 -19.77 6.11 -2.97
CA GLU A 427 -20.23 4.73 -3.15
C GLU A 427 -20.67 4.48 -4.59
N HIS A 428 -20.43 3.26 -5.09
CA HIS A 428 -21.01 2.79 -6.34
C HIS A 428 -22.36 2.11 -6.06
N ARG A 429 -23.41 2.51 -6.79
CA ARG A 429 -24.71 1.82 -6.77
C ARG A 429 -24.91 1.13 -8.12
N PRO A 430 -24.83 -0.22 -8.18
CA PRO A 430 -25.04 -0.94 -9.43
C PRO A 430 -26.43 -0.67 -10.01
N THR A 431 -26.51 -0.48 -11.33
CA THR A 431 -27.77 -0.24 -12.04
C THR A 431 -28.67 -1.49 -12.06
N ALA A 432 -28.10 -2.69 -11.87
CA ALA A 432 -28.82 -3.95 -11.76
C ALA A 432 -28.30 -4.79 -10.58
N ALA A 433 -29.21 -5.42 -9.84
CA ALA A 433 -28.85 -6.39 -8.81
C ALA A 433 -28.27 -7.65 -9.48
N ALA A 434 -27.13 -8.15 -8.98
CA ALA A 434 -26.57 -9.41 -9.47
C ALA A 434 -27.57 -10.55 -9.22
N ALA A 435 -27.84 -11.35 -10.25
CA ALA A 435 -28.64 -12.55 -10.10
C ALA A 435 -27.90 -13.54 -9.16
N PRO A 436 -28.60 -14.26 -8.28
CA PRO A 436 -27.98 -15.30 -7.46
C PRO A 436 -27.32 -16.35 -8.37
N LEU A 437 -26.03 -16.64 -8.16
CA LEU A 437 -25.38 -17.74 -8.86
C LEU A 437 -25.94 -19.06 -8.32
N ALA A 438 -26.60 -19.85 -9.17
CA ALA A 438 -26.91 -21.23 -8.82
C ALA A 438 -25.60 -22.03 -8.71
N PRO A 439 -25.46 -22.99 -7.77
CA PRO A 439 -24.27 -23.83 -7.71
C PRO A 439 -24.08 -24.59 -9.02
N HIS A 440 -23.02 -24.27 -9.76
CA HIS A 440 -22.60 -25.03 -10.93
C HIS A 440 -21.84 -26.26 -10.45
N LEU A 441 -22.59 -27.33 -10.20
CA LEU A 441 -22.03 -28.64 -9.87
C LEU A 441 -21.77 -29.46 -11.14
N PRO A 442 -20.70 -30.27 -11.14
CA PRO A 442 -19.68 -30.36 -10.10
C PRO A 442 -18.71 -29.17 -10.08
N PHE A 443 -18.10 -28.90 -8.93
CA PHE A 443 -17.05 -27.89 -8.81
C PHE A 443 -15.76 -28.36 -9.49
N LEU A 444 -15.10 -27.43 -10.19
CA LEU A 444 -13.72 -27.55 -10.66
C LEU A 444 -12.94 -26.31 -10.19
N LEU A 445 -12.16 -26.47 -9.14
CA LEU A 445 -11.26 -25.45 -8.64
C LEU A 445 -9.91 -25.56 -9.36
N THR A 446 -9.42 -24.44 -9.89
CA THR A 446 -8.11 -24.31 -10.54
C THR A 446 -7.27 -23.28 -9.79
N ILE A 447 -6.16 -23.71 -9.20
CA ILE A 447 -5.20 -22.80 -8.55
C ILE A 447 -3.84 -22.93 -9.22
N SER A 448 -3.08 -21.84 -9.21
CA SER A 448 -1.75 -21.83 -9.84
C SER A 448 -0.80 -20.88 -9.13
N ALA A 449 0.49 -21.19 -9.19
CA ALA A 449 1.57 -20.35 -8.65
C ALA A 449 2.81 -20.42 -9.56
N GLN A 450 3.78 -19.52 -9.32
CA GLN A 450 5.03 -19.50 -10.09
C GLN A 450 6.05 -20.53 -9.61
N SER A 451 5.86 -21.12 -8.43
CA SER A 451 6.70 -22.19 -7.88
C SER A 451 5.83 -23.31 -7.28
N ALA A 452 6.38 -24.53 -7.21
CA ALA A 452 5.72 -25.65 -6.54
C ALA A 452 5.49 -25.39 -5.03
N GLU A 453 6.42 -24.69 -4.37
CA GLU A 453 6.31 -24.32 -2.96
C GLU A 453 5.12 -23.37 -2.71
N SER A 454 5.02 -22.28 -3.49
CA SER A 454 3.91 -21.33 -3.41
C SER A 454 2.58 -22.01 -3.77
N LEU A 455 2.57 -22.95 -4.72
CA LEU A 455 1.36 -23.71 -5.06
C LEU A 455 0.88 -24.58 -3.90
N ALA A 456 1.79 -25.27 -3.22
CA ALA A 456 1.44 -26.07 -2.04
C ALA A 456 0.93 -25.18 -0.88
N ALA A 457 1.59 -24.04 -0.64
CA ALA A 457 1.13 -23.07 0.35
C ALA A 457 -0.26 -22.51 0.01
N LEU A 458 -0.51 -22.20 -1.26
CA LEU A 458 -1.80 -21.70 -1.75
C LEU A 458 -2.88 -22.77 -1.59
N GLY A 459 -2.56 -24.04 -1.92
CA GLY A 459 -3.44 -25.17 -1.70
C GLY A 459 -3.85 -25.33 -0.24
N ARG A 460 -2.90 -25.22 0.71
CA ARG A 460 -3.20 -25.24 2.16
C ARG A 460 -4.10 -24.08 2.57
N ALA A 461 -3.83 -22.87 2.08
CA ALA A 461 -4.66 -21.70 2.34
C ALA A 461 -6.10 -21.89 1.84
N TRP A 462 -6.27 -22.50 0.67
CA TRP A 462 -7.57 -22.86 0.12
C TRP A 462 -8.31 -23.94 0.92
N VAL A 463 -7.61 -24.97 1.39
CA VAL A 463 -8.19 -26.01 2.26
C VAL A 463 -8.76 -25.40 3.54
N GLU A 464 -8.07 -24.40 4.11
CA GLU A 464 -8.58 -23.68 5.28
C GLU A 464 -9.72 -22.73 4.90
N ARG A 465 -9.64 -22.02 3.75
CA ARG A 465 -10.70 -21.12 3.29
C ARG A 465 -12.03 -21.84 3.02
N LEU A 466 -11.99 -23.08 2.55
CA LEU A 466 -13.17 -23.91 2.28
C LEU A 466 -13.71 -24.61 3.55
N LYS A 467 -13.05 -24.47 4.69
CA LYS A 467 -13.47 -25.14 5.93
C LYS A 467 -14.78 -24.55 6.44
N GLY A 468 -15.82 -25.38 6.44
CA GLY A 468 -17.17 -24.96 6.87
C GLY A 468 -17.91 -24.08 5.86
N ALA A 469 -17.36 -23.90 4.65
CA ALA A 469 -18.04 -23.17 3.58
C ALA A 469 -19.30 -23.91 3.13
N SER A 470 -20.37 -23.17 2.87
CA SER A 470 -21.57 -23.71 2.22
C SER A 470 -21.31 -23.97 0.72
N ASP A 471 -22.16 -24.76 0.06
CA ASP A 471 -22.05 -24.98 -1.39
C ASP A 471 -22.20 -23.69 -2.20
N ALA A 472 -23.05 -22.76 -1.75
CA ALA A 472 -23.20 -21.45 -2.37
C ALA A 472 -21.93 -20.59 -2.24
N GLU A 473 -21.30 -20.61 -1.06
CA GLU A 473 -20.04 -19.92 -0.83
C GLU A 473 -18.89 -20.54 -1.64
N ALA A 474 -18.81 -21.87 -1.68
CA ALA A 474 -17.82 -22.58 -2.50
C ALA A 474 -18.00 -22.25 -3.99
N ALA A 475 -19.24 -22.19 -4.49
CA ALA A 475 -19.52 -21.80 -5.88
C ALA A 475 -18.98 -20.40 -6.21
N LEU A 476 -19.23 -19.42 -5.32
CA LEU A 476 -18.72 -18.07 -5.48
C LEU A 476 -17.19 -18.00 -5.39
N LEU A 477 -16.57 -18.79 -4.50
CA LEU A 477 -15.11 -18.86 -4.37
C LEU A 477 -14.47 -19.42 -5.64
N VAL A 478 -14.99 -20.53 -6.16
CA VAL A 478 -14.48 -21.17 -7.38
C VAL A 478 -14.67 -20.26 -8.58
N ALA A 479 -15.83 -19.59 -8.70
CA ALA A 479 -16.05 -18.60 -9.75
C ALA A 479 -15.09 -17.40 -9.62
N SER A 480 -14.87 -16.90 -8.40
CA SER A 480 -13.91 -15.83 -8.13
C SER A 480 -12.49 -16.22 -8.54
N GLN A 481 -12.06 -17.43 -8.20
CA GLN A 481 -10.75 -17.95 -8.60
C GLN A 481 -10.62 -18.07 -10.13
N ALA A 482 -11.64 -18.62 -10.80
CA ALA A 482 -11.63 -18.88 -12.23
C ALA A 482 -11.56 -17.60 -13.09
N HIS A 483 -12.20 -16.53 -12.64
CA HIS A 483 -12.34 -15.30 -13.44
C HIS A 483 -11.41 -14.16 -13.00
N ARG A 484 -10.84 -14.21 -11.80
CA ARG A 484 -10.09 -13.09 -11.20
C ARG A 484 -8.63 -13.42 -10.89
N ARG A 485 -8.11 -14.54 -11.40
CA ARG A 485 -6.71 -14.93 -11.19
C ARG A 485 -6.04 -15.29 -12.50
N SER A 486 -4.79 -14.88 -12.61
CA SER A 486 -3.93 -15.28 -13.73
C SER A 486 -3.62 -16.77 -13.62
N THR A 487 -3.56 -17.47 -14.76
CA THR A 487 -3.11 -18.86 -14.80
C THR A 487 -1.58 -18.91 -14.89
N LEU A 488 -0.93 -19.40 -13.84
CA LEU A 488 0.54 -19.47 -13.72
C LEU A 488 1.09 -20.87 -14.09
N ARG A 489 2.41 -21.04 -13.95
CA ARG A 489 3.16 -22.21 -14.43
C ARG A 489 2.86 -23.50 -13.68
N HIS A 490 2.89 -23.48 -12.36
CA HIS A 490 2.53 -24.65 -11.57
C HIS A 490 1.05 -24.58 -11.28
N ARG A 491 0.33 -25.66 -11.55
CA ARG A 491 -1.14 -25.70 -11.47
C ARG A 491 -1.58 -26.90 -10.64
N LEU A 492 -2.63 -26.71 -9.85
CA LEU A 492 -3.30 -27.75 -9.09
C LEU A 492 -4.80 -27.59 -9.26
N THR A 493 -5.49 -28.72 -9.38
CA THR A 493 -6.94 -28.77 -9.51
C THR A 493 -7.58 -29.68 -8.48
N ALA A 494 -8.81 -29.34 -8.11
CA ALA A 494 -9.65 -30.15 -7.23
C ALA A 494 -11.09 -30.14 -7.73
N VAL A 495 -11.79 -31.26 -7.53
CA VAL A 495 -13.18 -31.44 -7.94
C VAL A 495 -14.03 -31.93 -6.79
N GLY A 496 -15.34 -31.65 -6.83
CA GLY A 496 -16.30 -32.18 -5.86
C GLY A 496 -17.74 -31.83 -6.18
N ASN A 497 -18.69 -32.64 -5.71
CA ASN A 497 -20.13 -32.37 -5.87
C ASN A 497 -20.72 -31.51 -4.74
N CYS A 498 -19.90 -31.20 -3.73
CA CYS A 498 -20.22 -30.26 -2.66
C CYS A 498 -18.92 -29.65 -2.11
N ALA A 499 -19.05 -28.61 -1.29
CA ALA A 499 -17.91 -27.90 -0.70
C ALA A 499 -17.01 -28.84 0.14
N ALA A 500 -17.61 -29.81 0.85
CA ALA A 500 -16.87 -30.77 1.67
C ALA A 500 -16.04 -31.74 0.82
N GLU A 501 -16.60 -32.26 -0.28
CA GLU A 501 -15.88 -33.11 -1.24
C GLU A 501 -14.74 -32.34 -1.92
N LEU A 502 -15.02 -31.10 -2.37
CA LEU A 502 -14.01 -30.24 -3.01
C LEU A 502 -12.81 -30.01 -2.09
N ARG A 503 -13.08 -29.67 -0.81
CA ARG A 503 -12.04 -29.46 0.20
C ARG A 503 -11.23 -30.73 0.47
N ALA A 504 -11.90 -31.88 0.61
CA ALA A 504 -11.24 -33.16 0.85
C ALA A 504 -10.35 -33.56 -0.34
N CYS A 505 -10.86 -33.40 -1.57
CA CYS A 505 -10.10 -33.61 -2.80
C CYS A 505 -8.85 -32.72 -2.80
N LEU A 506 -9.01 -31.41 -2.59
CA LEU A 506 -7.88 -30.48 -2.57
C LEU A 506 -6.83 -30.86 -1.50
N ALA A 507 -7.26 -31.24 -0.30
CA ALA A 507 -6.35 -31.65 0.77
C ALA A 507 -5.48 -32.86 0.38
N LEU A 508 -6.09 -33.88 -0.25
CA LEU A 508 -5.35 -35.03 -0.78
C LEU A 508 -4.38 -34.61 -1.89
N ARG A 509 -4.83 -33.77 -2.81
CA ARG A 509 -4.00 -33.26 -3.92
C ARG A 509 -2.78 -32.47 -3.43
N VAL A 510 -2.95 -31.68 -2.36
CA VAL A 510 -1.85 -30.94 -1.73
C VAL A 510 -0.86 -31.91 -1.04
N MET A 511 -1.34 -32.97 -0.39
CA MET A 511 -0.47 -33.99 0.21
C MET A 511 0.34 -34.75 -0.85
N ASP A 512 -0.29 -35.13 -1.97
CA ASP A 512 0.40 -35.82 -3.07
C ASP A 512 1.53 -34.97 -3.68
N MET A 513 1.33 -33.65 -3.76
CA MET A 513 2.33 -32.71 -4.26
C MET A 513 3.59 -32.63 -3.39
N GLU A 514 3.48 -32.91 -2.09
CA GLU A 514 4.64 -32.94 -1.18
C GLU A 514 5.53 -34.15 -1.45
N THR A 515 5.01 -35.17 -2.16
CA THR A 515 5.76 -36.36 -2.58
C THR A 515 6.14 -36.37 -4.08
N GLU A 516 5.35 -35.72 -4.93
CA GLU A 516 5.59 -35.61 -6.38
C GLU A 516 5.48 -34.15 -6.86
N ALA A 517 6.53 -33.62 -7.48
CA ALA A 517 6.51 -32.24 -7.96
C ALA A 517 5.45 -32.05 -9.07
N ALA A 518 4.62 -31.01 -8.90
CA ALA A 518 3.66 -30.59 -9.93
C ALA A 518 4.38 -30.21 -11.24
N PRO A 519 3.82 -30.53 -12.42
CA PRO A 519 4.43 -30.20 -13.70
C PRO A 519 4.69 -28.69 -13.83
N ASP A 520 5.87 -28.31 -14.35
CA ASP A 520 6.12 -26.94 -14.81
C ASP A 520 5.44 -26.76 -16.16
N CYS A 521 4.32 -26.04 -16.17
CA CYS A 521 3.55 -25.80 -17.37
C CYS A 521 3.99 -24.48 -18.01
N GLY A 522 4.78 -24.58 -19.08
CA GLY A 522 5.04 -23.48 -20.00
C GLY A 522 3.92 -23.31 -21.02
N VAL A 523 4.26 -23.43 -22.30
CA VAL A 523 3.30 -23.35 -23.41
C VAL A 523 2.40 -24.58 -23.42
N ALA A 524 1.12 -24.39 -23.79
CA ALA A 524 0.18 -25.49 -23.95
C ALA A 524 0.75 -26.58 -24.88
N PRO A 525 0.85 -27.84 -24.43
CA PRO A 525 1.45 -28.90 -25.24
C PRO A 525 0.52 -29.30 -26.40
N PRO A 526 1.07 -29.69 -27.57
CA PRO A 526 0.29 -30.37 -28.59
C PRO A 526 -0.34 -31.66 -28.04
N VAL A 527 -1.64 -31.83 -28.26
CA VAL A 527 -2.41 -32.93 -27.65
C VAL A 527 -2.80 -33.96 -28.70
N ALA A 528 -2.73 -35.24 -28.37
CA ALA A 528 -3.38 -36.30 -29.15
C ALA A 528 -4.57 -36.89 -28.40
N PHE A 529 -5.63 -37.26 -29.13
CA PHE A 529 -6.78 -37.97 -28.57
C PHE A 529 -6.73 -39.45 -28.90
N VAL A 530 -7.02 -40.30 -27.91
CA VAL A 530 -7.13 -41.75 -28.07
C VAL A 530 -8.53 -42.21 -27.67
N ARG A 531 -9.19 -42.96 -28.56
CA ARG A 531 -10.55 -43.49 -28.38
C ARG A 531 -10.55 -45.01 -28.27
N SER A 532 -11.48 -45.62 -27.54
CA SER A 532 -11.77 -47.06 -27.50
C SER A 532 -13.07 -47.49 -28.19
N GLY A 533 -13.91 -46.56 -28.67
CA GLY A 533 -15.22 -46.84 -29.24
C GLY A 533 -15.90 -45.66 -29.96
N SER A 534 -17.13 -45.87 -30.46
CA SER A 534 -17.87 -44.88 -31.27
C SER A 534 -18.68 -43.86 -30.44
N ASP A 535 -19.15 -44.23 -29.25
CA ASP A 535 -19.90 -43.35 -28.33
C ASP A 535 -19.04 -42.20 -27.75
N GLU A 536 -17.72 -42.27 -27.90
CA GLU A 536 -16.73 -41.32 -27.38
C GLU A 536 -16.54 -40.10 -28.31
N ALA A 537 -17.09 -40.15 -29.52
CA ALA A 537 -17.08 -39.04 -30.48
C ALA A 537 -17.79 -37.78 -29.93
N GLY A 538 -18.76 -37.96 -29.03
CA GLY A 538 -19.47 -36.85 -28.37
C GLY A 538 -18.56 -36.01 -27.46
N ILE A 539 -17.74 -36.67 -26.63
CA ILE A 539 -16.79 -35.99 -25.74
C ILE A 539 -15.67 -35.35 -26.55
N GLU A 540 -15.16 -36.03 -27.58
CA GLU A 540 -14.20 -35.40 -28.50
C GLU A 540 -14.80 -34.14 -29.13
N THR A 541 -16.04 -34.20 -29.62
CA THR A 541 -16.72 -33.05 -30.22
C THR A 541 -16.88 -31.92 -29.20
N GLN A 542 -17.21 -32.24 -27.95
CA GLN A 542 -17.32 -31.27 -26.86
C GLN A 542 -15.96 -30.62 -26.53
N LEU A 543 -14.89 -31.40 -26.41
CA LEU A 543 -13.54 -30.89 -26.18
C LEU A 543 -13.10 -29.95 -27.32
N ARG A 544 -13.43 -30.29 -28.57
CA ARG A 544 -13.17 -29.43 -29.74
C ARG A 544 -14.00 -28.15 -29.72
N GLN A 545 -15.28 -28.21 -29.35
CA GLN A 545 -16.14 -27.03 -29.17
C GLN A 545 -15.60 -26.08 -28.09
N TRP A 546 -14.94 -26.66 -27.09
CA TRP A 546 -14.21 -25.95 -26.04
C TRP A 546 -12.81 -25.49 -26.46
N GLY A 547 -12.45 -25.63 -27.74
CA GLY A 547 -11.18 -25.13 -28.29
C GLY A 547 -9.98 -26.06 -28.08
N ILE A 548 -10.16 -27.23 -27.46
CA ILE A 548 -9.08 -28.20 -27.26
C ILE A 548 -8.97 -29.05 -28.53
N THR A 549 -8.10 -28.62 -29.44
CA THR A 549 -7.92 -29.26 -30.75
C THR A 549 -6.69 -30.17 -30.74
N PRO A 550 -6.84 -31.48 -30.99
CA PRO A 550 -5.70 -32.39 -31.02
C PRO A 550 -4.90 -32.26 -32.32
N CYS A 551 -3.58 -32.45 -32.25
CA CYS A 551 -2.70 -32.59 -33.40
C CYS A 551 -2.82 -33.97 -34.08
N ALA A 552 -3.29 -34.98 -33.34
CA ALA A 552 -3.51 -36.33 -33.84
C ALA A 552 -4.68 -37.00 -33.11
N VAL A 553 -5.39 -37.90 -33.79
CA VAL A 553 -6.44 -38.72 -33.20
C VAL A 553 -6.24 -40.17 -33.59
N ALA A 554 -6.22 -41.06 -32.61
CA ALA A 554 -6.10 -42.50 -32.80
C ALA A 554 -7.28 -43.25 -32.17
N SER A 555 -7.58 -44.41 -32.73
CA SER A 555 -8.49 -45.38 -32.12
C SER A 555 -7.69 -46.58 -31.67
N ARG A 556 -7.90 -47.00 -30.43
CA ARG A 556 -7.23 -48.14 -29.83
C ARG A 556 -7.75 -49.40 -30.49
N THR A 557 -6.84 -50.18 -31.06
CA THR A 557 -7.15 -51.47 -31.67
C THR A 557 -6.80 -52.60 -30.72
N GLU A 558 -7.61 -53.67 -30.70
CA GLU A 558 -7.33 -54.85 -29.87
C GLU A 558 -5.94 -55.42 -30.21
N GLY A 559 -5.06 -55.50 -29.21
CA GLY A 559 -3.71 -56.06 -29.34
C GLY A 559 -2.59 -55.06 -29.66
N GLN A 560 -2.87 -53.77 -29.86
CA GLN A 560 -1.84 -52.74 -29.98
C GLN A 560 -1.26 -52.39 -28.60
N GLY A 561 0.06 -52.51 -28.45
CA GLY A 561 0.75 -52.12 -27.22
C GLY A 561 0.77 -50.61 -27.01
N ASP A 562 0.58 -50.16 -25.76
CA ASP A 562 0.46 -48.73 -25.42
C ASP A 562 1.73 -47.94 -25.78
N ASP A 563 2.91 -48.53 -25.62
CA ASP A 563 4.19 -47.90 -25.99
C ASP A 563 4.30 -47.65 -27.50
N ALA A 564 3.80 -48.59 -28.32
CA ALA A 564 3.82 -48.46 -29.77
C ALA A 564 2.87 -47.35 -30.23
N LEU A 565 1.67 -47.27 -29.63
CA LEU A 565 0.71 -46.20 -29.91
C LEU A 565 1.23 -44.84 -29.43
N ALA A 566 1.82 -44.78 -28.24
CA ALA A 566 2.43 -43.56 -27.73
C ALA A 566 3.56 -43.07 -28.66
N ALA A 567 4.40 -43.97 -29.17
CA ALA A 567 5.49 -43.64 -30.10
C ALA A 567 4.97 -43.11 -31.44
N GLU A 568 3.86 -43.66 -31.94
CA GLU A 568 3.19 -43.16 -33.14
C GLU A 568 2.67 -41.72 -32.94
N LEU A 569 1.98 -41.46 -31.83
CA LEU A 569 1.44 -40.15 -31.50
C LEU A 569 2.55 -39.12 -31.23
N ALA A 570 3.66 -39.54 -30.61
CA ALA A 570 4.85 -38.72 -30.41
C ALA A 570 5.44 -38.22 -31.74
N LYS A 571 5.55 -39.14 -32.72
CA LYS A 571 5.99 -38.84 -34.09
C LYS A 571 5.02 -37.91 -34.81
N ALA A 572 3.73 -37.98 -34.50
CA ALA A 572 2.71 -37.04 -34.97
C ALA A 572 2.74 -35.67 -34.23
N GLY A 573 3.73 -35.44 -33.37
CA GLY A 573 3.96 -34.17 -32.68
C GLY A 573 3.31 -34.06 -31.31
N ALA A 574 2.62 -35.09 -30.81
CA ALA A 574 1.99 -35.04 -29.51
C ALA A 574 3.02 -34.88 -28.39
N ARG A 575 2.64 -34.08 -27.38
CA ARG A 575 3.36 -33.90 -26.12
C ARG A 575 2.50 -34.19 -24.90
N LEU A 576 1.20 -34.40 -25.12
CA LEU A 576 0.22 -34.86 -24.14
C LEU A 576 -0.76 -35.81 -24.84
N ILE A 577 -1.05 -36.96 -24.24
CA ILE A 577 -2.05 -37.91 -24.74
C ILE A 577 -3.28 -37.84 -23.83
N VAL A 578 -4.45 -37.65 -24.43
CA VAL A 578 -5.73 -37.62 -23.75
C VAL A 578 -6.58 -38.79 -24.22
N GLU A 579 -6.82 -39.74 -23.33
CA GLU A 579 -7.68 -40.89 -23.58
C GLU A 579 -9.12 -40.54 -23.25
N ILE A 580 -10.02 -40.76 -24.20
CA ILE A 580 -11.45 -40.54 -24.06
C ILE A 580 -12.09 -41.93 -24.00
N SER A 581 -12.05 -42.57 -22.83
CA SER A 581 -12.58 -43.92 -22.63
C SER A 581 -13.18 -44.08 -21.23
N PRO A 582 -14.40 -44.65 -21.09
CA PRO A 582 -14.98 -44.96 -19.79
C PRO A 582 -14.22 -46.07 -19.04
N GLN A 583 -13.37 -46.83 -19.74
CA GLN A 583 -12.54 -47.89 -19.18
C GLN A 583 -11.09 -47.42 -18.93
N GLY A 584 -10.79 -46.15 -19.22
CA GLY A 584 -9.42 -45.61 -19.34
C GLY A 584 -8.52 -45.91 -18.13
N PHE A 585 -7.21 -45.79 -18.27
CA PHE A 585 -6.30 -46.15 -17.17
C PHE A 585 -6.11 -45.01 -16.17
N ALA A 586 -5.54 -45.35 -15.02
CA ALA A 586 -4.94 -44.36 -14.14
C ALA A 586 -3.90 -43.55 -14.93
N ALA A 587 -3.88 -42.23 -14.71
CA ALA A 587 -2.93 -41.34 -15.36
C ALA A 587 -1.49 -41.84 -15.13
N ARG A 588 -0.72 -42.00 -16.21
CA ARG A 588 0.64 -42.54 -16.17
C ARG A 588 1.55 -41.82 -17.15
N ARG A 589 2.86 -41.93 -16.95
CA ARG A 589 3.88 -41.40 -17.85
C ARG A 589 4.39 -42.51 -18.74
N MET A 590 4.54 -42.23 -20.03
CA MET A 590 5.09 -43.17 -21.01
C MET A 590 6.48 -42.73 -21.41
N GLU A 591 7.45 -43.61 -21.24
CA GLU A 591 8.84 -43.40 -21.63
C GLU A 591 9.07 -43.98 -23.02
N ILE A 592 9.26 -43.08 -23.99
CA ILE A 592 9.49 -43.43 -25.37
C ILE A 592 10.97 -43.30 -25.64
N HIS A 593 11.59 -44.41 -26.02
CA HIS A 593 13.00 -44.46 -26.34
C HIS A 593 13.17 -44.24 -27.84
N GLY A 594 13.82 -43.15 -28.22
CA GLY A 594 14.17 -42.87 -29.61
C GLY A 594 15.31 -43.77 -30.10
N ASP A 595 15.40 -43.93 -31.42
CA ASP A 595 16.51 -44.67 -32.07
C ASP A 595 17.86 -43.95 -31.88
N ASP A 596 17.84 -42.66 -31.50
CA ASP A 596 18.97 -41.80 -31.17
C ASP A 596 19.40 -41.86 -29.69
N GLY A 597 18.66 -42.59 -28.86
CA GLY A 597 18.93 -42.74 -27.43
C GLY A 597 18.32 -41.63 -26.55
N GLU A 598 17.57 -40.67 -27.10
CA GLU A 598 16.80 -39.72 -26.29
C GLU A 598 15.51 -40.37 -25.77
N THR A 599 15.26 -40.28 -24.46
CA THR A 599 14.01 -40.73 -23.85
C THR A 599 13.03 -39.55 -23.76
N GLN A 600 11.91 -39.65 -24.46
CA GLN A 600 10.81 -38.71 -24.37
C GLN A 600 9.76 -39.21 -23.37
N ILE A 601 9.33 -38.35 -22.44
CA ILE A 601 8.25 -38.66 -21.49
C ILE A 601 6.95 -38.01 -21.96
N LEU A 602 5.91 -38.80 -22.22
CA LEU A 602 4.57 -38.33 -22.54
C LEU A 602 3.60 -38.56 -21.37
N PRO A 603 2.96 -37.52 -20.83
CA PRO A 603 1.84 -37.69 -19.92
C PRO A 603 0.65 -38.31 -20.68
N TRP A 604 0.04 -39.33 -20.08
CA TRP A 604 -1.19 -39.96 -20.57
C TRP A 604 -2.30 -39.73 -19.55
N ILE A 605 -3.33 -38.99 -19.93
CA ILE A 605 -4.42 -38.55 -19.06
C ILE A 605 -5.74 -39.09 -19.58
N SER A 606 -6.56 -39.68 -18.70
CA SER A 606 -7.93 -40.02 -19.08
C SER A 606 -8.84 -38.80 -18.89
N ALA A 607 -9.59 -38.44 -19.93
CA ALA A 607 -10.68 -37.47 -19.87
C ALA A 607 -11.88 -38.02 -19.06
N LEU A 608 -11.98 -39.34 -18.91
CA LEU A 608 -12.97 -40.02 -18.07
C LEU A 608 -12.23 -40.91 -17.06
N ALA A 609 -11.76 -40.33 -15.96
CA ALA A 609 -11.02 -41.08 -14.95
C ALA A 609 -11.93 -42.17 -14.31
N PRO A 610 -11.66 -43.48 -14.50
CA PRO A 610 -12.57 -44.55 -14.04
C PRO A 610 -12.67 -44.65 -12.51
N GLN A 611 -11.65 -44.17 -11.80
CA GLN A 611 -11.57 -44.16 -10.34
C GLN A 611 -12.37 -43.01 -9.71
N VAL A 612 -12.97 -42.15 -10.53
CA VAL A 612 -13.76 -41.01 -10.12
C VAL A 612 -15.23 -41.28 -10.48
N SER A 613 -16.17 -40.80 -9.65
CA SER A 613 -17.60 -40.96 -9.96
C SER A 613 -17.94 -40.35 -11.32
N ALA A 614 -18.87 -40.97 -12.05
CA ALA A 614 -19.20 -40.54 -13.42
C ALA A 614 -19.49 -39.03 -13.58
N PRO A 615 -20.20 -38.35 -12.64
CA PRO A 615 -20.40 -36.90 -12.73
C PRO A 615 -19.11 -36.08 -12.64
N LEU A 616 -18.10 -36.57 -11.91
CA LEU A 616 -16.82 -35.90 -11.67
C LEU A 616 -15.72 -36.30 -12.68
N ALA A 617 -15.91 -37.37 -13.44
CA ALA A 617 -14.89 -37.94 -14.31
C ALA A 617 -14.37 -36.95 -15.36
N LEU A 618 -15.28 -36.24 -16.05
CA LEU A 618 -14.91 -35.24 -17.06
C LEU A 618 -14.25 -33.99 -16.45
N PRO A 619 -14.81 -33.33 -15.42
CA PRO A 619 -14.12 -32.23 -14.72
C PRO A 619 -12.74 -32.62 -14.17
N ALA A 620 -12.60 -33.83 -13.64
CA ALA A 620 -11.31 -34.33 -13.15
C ALA A 620 -10.31 -34.49 -14.31
N GLY A 621 -10.75 -35.05 -15.45
CA GLY A 621 -9.94 -35.15 -16.66
C GLY A 621 -9.49 -33.79 -17.18
N LEU A 622 -10.41 -32.82 -17.25
CA LEU A 622 -10.12 -31.43 -17.62
C LEU A 622 -9.15 -30.76 -16.64
N GLY A 623 -9.33 -30.98 -15.34
CA GLY A 623 -8.41 -30.49 -14.31
C GLY A 623 -7.00 -31.05 -14.51
N ARG A 624 -6.87 -32.36 -14.73
CA ARG A 624 -5.57 -32.99 -15.03
C ARG A 624 -4.95 -32.46 -16.33
N MET A 625 -5.74 -32.26 -17.38
CA MET A 625 -5.30 -31.61 -18.62
C MET A 625 -4.76 -30.20 -18.35
N HIS A 626 -5.44 -29.43 -17.50
CA HIS A 626 -5.01 -28.10 -17.10
C HIS A 626 -3.69 -28.09 -16.33
N GLU A 627 -3.51 -29.03 -15.40
CA GLU A 627 -2.28 -29.27 -14.65
C GLU A 627 -1.09 -29.66 -15.54
N HIS A 628 -1.34 -30.02 -16.81
CA HIS A 628 -0.32 -30.32 -17.81
C HIS A 628 -0.23 -29.24 -18.90
N GLY A 629 -0.73 -28.03 -18.63
CA GLY A 629 -0.49 -26.84 -19.44
C GLY A 629 -1.61 -26.45 -20.38
N LEU A 630 -2.68 -27.24 -20.50
CA LEU A 630 -3.84 -26.82 -21.28
C LEU A 630 -4.60 -25.68 -20.61
N THR A 631 -4.95 -24.66 -21.38
CA THR A 631 -5.82 -23.58 -20.91
C THR A 631 -7.27 -24.05 -20.98
N LEU A 632 -7.97 -24.00 -19.85
CA LEU A 632 -9.40 -24.31 -19.84
C LEU A 632 -10.18 -23.09 -20.34
N PRO A 633 -11.14 -23.27 -21.26
CA PRO A 633 -11.98 -22.17 -21.69
C PRO A 633 -12.94 -21.76 -20.57
N LEU A 634 -13.28 -20.47 -20.52
CA LEU A 634 -14.25 -19.94 -19.56
C LEU A 634 -15.63 -20.62 -19.63
N THR A 635 -15.99 -21.24 -20.76
CA THR A 635 -17.24 -22.00 -20.94
C THR A 635 -17.33 -23.27 -20.10
N VAL A 636 -16.19 -23.77 -19.61
CA VAL A 636 -16.09 -24.92 -18.70
C VAL A 636 -16.09 -24.46 -17.23
N LEU A 637 -15.72 -23.20 -17.00
CA LEU A 637 -15.65 -22.61 -15.67
C LEU A 637 -17.04 -22.09 -15.25
N PRO A 638 -17.29 -21.92 -13.93
CA PRO A 638 -18.55 -21.32 -13.46
C PRO A 638 -18.78 -19.96 -14.12
N PRO A 639 -20.03 -19.51 -14.35
CA PRO A 639 -20.28 -18.19 -14.90
C PRO A 639 -19.80 -17.08 -13.95
N ASN A 640 -19.55 -15.90 -14.52
CA ASN A 640 -19.16 -14.72 -13.77
C ASN A 640 -20.28 -14.34 -12.76
N PRO A 641 -20.00 -14.28 -11.45
CA PRO A 641 -20.97 -13.97 -10.40
C PRO A 641 -21.36 -12.48 -10.32
N GLY A 642 -20.86 -11.62 -11.21
CA GLY A 642 -21.13 -10.19 -11.22
C GLY A 642 -20.71 -9.54 -9.90
N ALA A 643 -21.56 -8.70 -9.32
CA ALA A 643 -21.23 -7.96 -8.10
C ALA A 643 -21.00 -8.83 -6.83
N ALA A 644 -21.27 -10.14 -6.88
CA ALA A 644 -21.23 -11.05 -5.73
C ALA A 644 -19.85 -11.72 -5.49
N TRP A 645 -18.76 -11.12 -5.96
CA TRP A 645 -17.41 -11.63 -5.75
C TRP A 645 -17.06 -11.75 -4.27
N ILE A 646 -16.38 -12.85 -3.93
CA ILE A 646 -15.74 -13.05 -2.62
C ILE A 646 -14.26 -13.31 -2.84
N ASP A 647 -13.42 -12.84 -1.94
CA ASP A 647 -11.98 -12.86 -2.18
C ASP A 647 -11.40 -14.27 -1.96
N PRO A 648 -10.74 -14.84 -2.97
CA PRO A 648 -9.88 -16.00 -2.81
C PRO A 648 -8.73 -15.73 -1.84
N PRO A 649 -8.08 -16.77 -1.30
CA PRO A 649 -6.79 -16.62 -0.64
C PRO A 649 -5.79 -15.85 -1.53
N ALA A 650 -5.01 -14.97 -0.92
CA ALA A 650 -3.95 -14.22 -1.59
C ALA A 650 -2.77 -15.15 -1.97
N MET A 651 -1.96 -14.72 -2.94
CA MET A 651 -0.74 -15.41 -3.33
C MET A 651 0.24 -15.49 -2.14
N PRO A 652 0.71 -16.69 -1.74
CA PRO A 652 1.76 -16.83 -0.74
C PRO A 652 3.13 -16.60 -1.38
N TRP A 653 3.78 -15.51 -0.96
CA TRP A 653 5.14 -15.16 -1.37
C TRP A 653 6.18 -16.11 -0.76
N SER A 654 7.19 -16.51 -1.54
CA SER A 654 8.44 -17.03 -0.98
C SER A 654 9.15 -15.92 -0.21
N ARG A 655 9.64 -16.23 1.00
CA ARG A 655 10.15 -15.22 1.95
C ARG A 655 11.67 -15.28 2.08
N GLN A 656 12.38 -15.08 0.97
CA GLN A 656 13.85 -15.04 0.96
C GLN A 656 14.36 -13.66 1.37
N VAL A 657 15.31 -13.60 2.29
CA VAL A 657 15.86 -12.34 2.82
C VAL A 657 16.94 -11.78 1.89
N PHE A 658 16.75 -10.52 1.49
CA PHE A 658 17.67 -9.74 0.66
C PHE A 658 18.00 -8.43 1.36
N TRP A 659 19.20 -8.32 1.92
CA TRP A 659 19.54 -7.18 2.76
C TRP A 659 21.04 -7.00 2.91
N VAL A 660 21.51 -5.77 2.67
CA VAL A 660 22.89 -5.39 2.95
C VAL A 660 22.99 -4.85 4.38
N GLU A 661 23.76 -5.51 5.24
CA GLU A 661 23.94 -5.07 6.62
C GLU A 661 24.73 -3.76 6.73
N ARG A 662 24.34 -2.91 7.68
CA ARG A 662 25.03 -1.64 7.94
C ARG A 662 26.29 -1.97 8.74
N ALA A 663 27.45 -1.59 8.24
CA ALA A 663 28.69 -1.75 9.01
C ALA A 663 28.59 -0.96 10.33
N ALA A 664 28.99 -1.59 11.44
CA ALA A 664 28.91 -1.00 12.77
C ALA A 664 29.79 0.26 12.91
N ASP A 665 30.85 0.35 12.11
CA ASP A 665 31.88 1.38 12.20
C ASP A 665 31.67 2.56 11.23
N VAL A 666 30.52 2.67 10.56
CA VAL A 666 30.24 3.84 9.70
C VAL A 666 30.18 5.09 10.59
N PRO A 667 31.07 6.09 10.37
CA PRO A 667 31.07 7.31 11.17
C PRO A 667 29.70 7.99 11.10
N LYS A 668 29.14 8.35 12.26
CA LYS A 668 27.90 9.13 12.29
C LYS A 668 28.14 10.42 11.51
N PRO A 669 27.28 10.79 10.55
CA PRO A 669 27.45 12.03 9.82
C PRO A 669 27.52 13.18 10.83
N GLN A 670 28.50 14.06 10.61
CA GLN A 670 28.57 15.30 11.35
C GLN A 670 27.41 16.16 10.87
N PHE A 671 26.29 16.10 11.57
CA PHE A 671 25.26 17.10 11.36
C PHE A 671 25.87 18.46 11.68
N PRO A 672 25.65 19.50 10.85
CA PRO A 672 26.13 20.83 11.15
C PRO A 672 25.72 21.13 12.59
N VAL A 673 26.75 21.40 13.40
CA VAL A 673 26.57 21.73 14.80
C VAL A 673 25.71 22.99 14.76
N GLN A 674 24.47 22.91 15.23
CA GLN A 674 23.84 24.12 15.75
C GLN A 674 24.85 24.61 16.78
N PRO A 675 25.52 25.77 16.60
CA PRO A 675 26.58 26.18 17.50
C PRO A 675 26.04 26.04 18.91
N ASP A 676 26.78 25.28 19.73
CA ASP A 676 26.47 25.08 21.14
C ASP A 676 26.00 26.41 21.69
N VAL A 677 24.84 26.44 22.35
CA VAL A 677 24.57 27.54 23.27
C VAL A 677 25.73 27.49 24.25
N PRO A 678 26.67 28.45 24.23
CA PRO A 678 27.72 28.44 25.22
C PRO A 678 27.01 28.48 26.57
N ALA A 679 27.42 27.63 27.51
CA ALA A 679 27.08 27.86 28.91
C ALA A 679 27.65 29.24 29.28
N HIS A 680 26.79 30.25 29.23
CA HIS A 680 27.07 31.68 29.39
C HIS A 680 28.24 32.24 28.54
N PRO A 681 28.03 33.27 27.72
CA PRO A 681 29.16 34.14 27.37
C PRO A 681 29.65 34.79 28.67
N THR A 682 30.84 34.41 29.13
CA THR A 682 31.55 35.02 30.27
C THR A 682 32.12 36.41 29.95
N ALA A 683 31.57 37.11 28.96
CA ALA A 683 31.80 38.54 28.74
C ALA A 683 30.62 39.15 27.95
N PRO A 684 30.09 40.32 28.35
CA PRO A 684 28.99 40.95 27.63
C PRO A 684 29.49 41.56 26.32
N ALA A 685 28.97 41.07 25.17
CA ALA A 685 28.93 41.89 23.97
C ALA A 685 27.97 43.06 24.24
N THR A 686 28.49 44.28 24.22
CA THR A 686 27.89 45.46 24.84
C THR A 686 26.79 46.14 24.00
N ASP A 687 26.40 45.55 22.86
CA ASP A 687 25.35 46.07 21.97
C ASP A 687 24.28 44.98 21.62
N PRO A 688 23.01 45.16 22.02
CA PRO A 688 21.88 44.29 21.64
C PRO A 688 21.72 44.08 20.12
N LEU A 689 22.15 45.04 19.30
CA LEU A 689 22.11 44.92 17.84
C LEU A 689 23.08 43.85 17.33
N ASP A 690 24.27 43.77 17.89
CA ASP A 690 25.27 42.75 17.54
C ASP A 690 24.87 41.35 18.02
N GLN A 691 24.19 41.26 19.16
CA GLN A 691 23.66 40.00 19.69
C GLN A 691 22.57 39.42 18.77
N VAL A 692 21.57 40.23 18.41
CA VAL A 692 20.51 39.82 17.49
C VAL A 692 21.07 39.47 16.12
N ARG A 693 22.02 40.26 15.61
CA ARG A 693 22.69 39.99 14.32
C ARG A 693 23.44 38.66 14.34
N THR A 694 24.17 38.36 15.41
CA THR A 694 24.95 37.12 15.54
C THR A 694 24.05 35.90 15.69
N ALA A 695 22.98 36.01 16.48
CA ALA A 695 21.99 34.95 16.62
C ALA A 695 21.29 34.65 15.28
N LEU A 696 20.90 35.69 14.53
CA LEU A 696 20.31 35.54 13.19
C LEU A 696 21.31 34.91 12.20
N ALA A 697 22.58 35.33 12.23
CA ALA A 697 23.64 34.77 11.38
C ALA A 697 23.83 33.27 11.57
N ALA A 698 23.85 32.83 12.83
CA ALA A 698 23.98 31.43 13.19
C ALA A 698 22.78 30.58 12.71
N VAL A 699 21.57 31.16 12.73
CA VAL A 699 20.35 30.49 12.25
C VAL A 699 20.33 30.40 10.72
N LEU A 700 20.78 31.44 10.03
CA LEU A 700 20.81 31.51 8.57
C LEU A 700 22.04 30.81 7.95
N GLY A 701 23.03 30.41 8.76
CA GLY A 701 24.27 29.80 8.27
C GLY A 701 25.17 30.77 7.49
N VAL A 702 25.12 32.07 7.79
CA VAL A 702 25.89 33.13 7.11
C VAL A 702 26.80 33.86 8.10
N ALA A 703 27.79 34.59 7.60
CA ALA A 703 28.63 35.44 8.44
C ALA A 703 27.81 36.64 8.98
N PRO A 704 27.96 37.05 10.26
CA PRO A 704 27.24 38.19 10.82
C PRO A 704 27.42 39.50 10.06
N ALA A 705 28.59 39.70 9.45
CA ALA A 705 28.90 40.87 8.61
C ALA A 705 28.09 40.91 7.30
N GLY A 706 27.55 39.77 6.85
CA GLY A 706 26.71 39.67 5.66
C GLY A 706 25.23 39.97 5.90
N ILE A 707 24.83 40.26 7.14
CA ILE A 707 23.45 40.59 7.48
C ILE A 707 23.27 42.10 7.46
N ASP A 708 22.48 42.59 6.51
CA ASP A 708 21.93 43.93 6.56
C ASP A 708 20.87 44.02 7.67
N VAL A 709 21.13 44.88 8.65
CA VAL A 709 20.32 45.01 9.86
C VAL A 709 18.98 45.71 9.65
N ASP A 710 18.80 46.35 8.49
CA ASP A 710 17.59 47.07 8.10
C ASP A 710 16.73 46.29 7.09
N THR A 711 17.27 45.21 6.52
CA THR A 711 16.49 44.29 5.69
C THR A 711 15.56 43.43 6.57
N PRO A 712 14.28 43.27 6.19
CA PRO A 712 13.38 42.39 6.91
C PRO A 712 13.94 40.97 6.99
N MET A 713 14.01 40.37 8.18
CA MET A 713 14.60 39.06 8.41
C MET A 713 13.95 37.97 7.54
N ALA A 714 12.66 38.08 7.24
CA ALA A 714 11.97 37.20 6.28
C ALA A 714 12.55 37.26 4.86
N LYS A 715 13.02 38.43 4.41
CA LYS A 715 13.73 38.59 3.13
C LYS A 715 15.16 38.04 3.16
N LEU A 716 15.73 37.89 4.35
CA LEU A 716 17.02 37.23 4.57
C LEU A 716 16.88 35.70 4.68
N GLY A 717 15.67 35.16 4.52
CA GLY A 717 15.40 33.73 4.62
C GLY A 717 14.94 33.26 6.00
N LEU A 718 14.72 34.17 6.97
CA LEU A 718 14.14 33.79 8.26
C LEU A 718 12.68 33.36 8.09
N ASP A 719 12.43 32.07 8.26
CA ASP A 719 11.11 31.46 8.12
C ASP A 719 10.56 31.03 9.50
N SER A 720 9.40 30.37 9.57
CA SER A 720 8.78 29.97 10.84
C SER A 720 9.63 28.98 11.64
N LEU A 721 10.33 28.05 10.98
CA LEU A 721 11.20 27.09 11.65
C LEU A 721 12.46 27.79 12.19
N LEU A 722 13.10 28.60 11.35
CA LEU A 722 14.26 29.40 11.71
C LEU A 722 13.92 30.45 12.76
N SER A 723 12.67 30.95 12.78
CA SER A 723 12.18 31.87 13.81
C SER A 723 12.09 31.20 15.18
N ILE A 724 11.69 29.92 15.26
CA ILE A 724 11.69 29.18 16.52
C ILE A 724 13.13 28.96 17.01
N ASN A 725 14.04 28.59 16.09
CA ASN A 725 15.47 28.48 16.41
C ASN A 725 16.07 29.82 16.87
N LEU A 726 15.67 30.93 16.25
CA LEU A 726 16.09 32.27 16.64
C LEU A 726 15.51 32.69 18.00
N ALA A 727 14.23 32.39 18.28
CA ALA A 727 13.61 32.62 19.59
C ALA A 727 14.31 31.82 20.69
N ASN A 728 14.61 30.54 20.46
CA ASN A 728 15.33 29.71 21.41
C ASN A 728 16.75 30.25 21.67
N ARG A 729 17.43 30.76 20.63
CA ARG A 729 18.76 31.38 20.75
C ARG A 729 18.73 32.72 21.49
N LEU A 730 17.72 33.54 21.27
CA LEU A 730 17.55 34.83 21.95
C LEU A 730 16.96 34.67 23.37
N GLY A 731 16.17 33.61 23.61
CA GLY A 731 15.58 33.24 24.89
C GLY A 731 16.61 32.89 25.98
N ALA A 732 17.84 32.55 25.58
CA ALA A 732 18.98 32.38 26.47
C ALA A 732 19.53 33.71 27.04
N LEU A 733 19.07 34.86 26.55
CA LEU A 733 19.46 36.20 26.98
C LEU A 733 18.32 36.95 27.71
N ASP A 734 17.05 36.61 27.43
CA ASP A 734 15.85 37.15 28.09
C ASP A 734 14.67 36.18 27.87
N THR A 735 13.98 35.76 28.94
CA THR A 735 13.03 34.62 28.95
C THR A 735 11.65 34.89 28.31
N SER A 736 11.48 36.00 27.58
CA SER A 736 10.15 36.43 27.06
C SER A 736 10.05 36.59 25.53
N VAL A 737 10.99 36.05 24.74
CA VAL A 737 10.97 36.20 23.27
C VAL A 737 10.04 35.19 22.59
N SER A 738 8.78 35.58 22.34
CA SER A 738 7.85 34.80 21.52
C SER A 738 8.21 34.88 20.02
N PRO A 739 8.09 33.79 19.22
CA PRO A 739 8.32 33.84 17.77
C PRO A 739 7.48 34.88 17.01
N THR A 740 6.37 35.34 17.60
CA THR A 740 5.54 36.42 17.05
C THR A 740 6.22 37.79 17.08
N VAL A 741 7.19 38.00 17.97
CA VAL A 741 7.91 39.27 18.13
C VAL A 741 8.70 39.63 16.88
N PHE A 742 9.18 38.63 16.13
CA PHE A 742 9.93 38.83 14.89
C PHE A 742 9.07 39.40 13.77
N TRP A 743 7.75 39.23 13.84
CA TRP A 743 6.83 39.81 12.85
C TRP A 743 6.46 41.25 13.19
N ASN A 744 6.40 41.58 14.48
CA ASN A 744 6.18 42.95 14.95
C ASN A 744 7.45 43.81 14.83
N HIS A 745 8.62 43.17 14.89
CA HIS A 745 9.94 43.80 14.79
C HIS A 745 10.76 43.13 13.67
N PRO A 746 10.42 43.37 12.39
CA PRO A 746 10.85 42.55 11.27
C PRO A 746 12.31 42.68 10.88
N THR A 747 13.10 43.57 11.47
CA THR A 747 14.51 43.83 11.12
C THR A 747 15.37 43.69 12.36
N VAL A 748 16.63 43.28 12.24
CA VAL A 748 17.59 43.16 13.35
C VAL A 748 17.61 44.43 14.22
N ARG A 749 17.62 45.62 13.59
CA ARG A 749 17.64 46.90 14.31
C ARG A 749 16.38 47.13 15.16
N LYS A 750 15.20 46.88 14.59
CA LYS A 750 13.90 47.02 15.30
C LYS A 750 13.75 46.01 16.43
N LEU A 751 14.22 44.77 16.22
CA LEU A 751 14.17 43.71 17.21
C LEU A 751 15.11 44.01 18.38
N ALA A 752 16.36 44.39 18.10
CA ALA A 752 17.32 44.81 19.11
C ALA A 752 16.79 45.99 19.95
N LYS A 753 16.17 46.98 19.31
CA LYS A 753 15.54 48.11 19.99
C LYS A 753 14.37 47.69 20.89
N HIS A 754 13.56 46.72 20.46
CA HIS A 754 12.44 46.21 21.25
C HIS A 754 12.91 45.43 22.48
N LEU A 755 13.89 44.54 22.30
CA LEU A 755 14.50 43.78 23.39
C LEU A 755 15.23 44.69 24.39
N SER A 756 15.74 45.84 23.94
CA SER A 756 16.35 46.85 24.82
C SER A 756 15.34 47.71 25.60
N ALA A 757 14.04 47.63 25.30
CA ALA A 757 13.00 48.51 25.84
C ALA A 757 12.04 47.81 26.83
N ALA A 758 12.19 46.50 27.06
CA ALA A 758 11.38 45.75 28.02
C ALA A 758 11.97 45.90 29.45
N PRO A 759 11.19 46.34 30.47
CA PRO A 759 11.64 46.31 31.85
C PRO A 759 11.62 44.88 32.40
N VAL A 760 12.66 44.53 33.16
CA VAL A 760 12.78 43.30 33.95
C VAL A 760 11.65 43.27 35.00
N ASN A 761 10.69 42.37 34.85
CA ASN A 761 9.70 42.09 35.88
C ASN A 761 10.21 40.97 36.79
N ASP A 762 10.68 41.34 37.98
CA ASP A 762 10.90 40.42 39.11
C ASP A 762 9.54 39.91 39.62
N THR A 763 9.13 38.73 39.18
CA THR A 763 8.22 37.86 39.95
C THR A 763 8.69 36.42 39.81
N VAL A 764 9.66 36.07 40.67
CA VAL A 764 10.05 34.69 40.96
C VAL A 764 8.94 34.05 41.79
N LEU A 765 8.13 33.19 41.17
CA LEU A 765 7.37 32.17 41.90
C LEU A 765 8.29 30.94 42.01
N ALA A 766 8.74 30.67 43.23
CA ALA A 766 9.59 29.53 43.56
C ALA A 766 8.86 28.20 43.31
N PRO A 767 9.48 27.22 42.62
CA PRO A 767 9.03 25.83 42.67
C PRO A 767 9.53 25.17 43.97
N THR A 768 8.60 24.64 44.75
CA THR A 768 8.87 23.76 45.89
C THR A 768 9.52 22.46 45.40
N PRO A 769 10.60 21.95 46.01
CA PRO A 769 11.21 20.69 45.61
C PRO A 769 10.39 19.50 46.13
N ALA A 770 10.08 18.54 45.26
CA ALA A 770 9.75 17.18 45.66
C ALA A 770 11.04 16.33 45.53
N PRO A 771 11.46 15.56 46.55
CA PRO A 771 12.66 14.75 46.47
C PRO A 771 12.39 13.43 45.73
N LEU A 772 13.28 13.10 44.81
CA LEU A 772 13.55 11.74 44.32
C LEU A 772 14.83 11.26 45.00
N VAL A 773 14.78 10.17 45.77
CA VAL A 773 15.84 9.14 45.87
C VAL A 773 15.19 7.86 46.41
N ALA A 774 15.24 6.79 45.59
CA ALA A 774 15.59 5.38 45.86
C ALA A 774 14.91 4.61 47.03
N LEU A 775 14.64 3.31 46.98
CA LEU A 775 14.87 2.22 46.03
C LEU A 775 14.00 1.04 46.53
N GLU A 776 13.56 0.19 45.61
CA GLU A 776 13.60 -1.28 45.71
C GLU A 776 13.59 -1.91 47.12
N ALA A 777 12.42 -2.38 47.57
CA ALA A 777 12.29 -3.47 48.55
C ALA A 777 10.88 -4.10 48.63
N GLU A 778 9.85 -3.60 47.92
CA GLU A 778 8.47 -4.13 48.03
C GLU A 778 7.85 -4.56 46.69
N LEU A 779 8.62 -4.61 45.59
CA LEU A 779 8.08 -4.99 44.27
C LEU A 779 8.19 -6.50 43.97
N ASP A 780 9.05 -7.24 44.67
CA ASP A 780 9.22 -8.69 44.45
C ASP A 780 8.11 -9.53 45.11
N ASP A 781 7.52 -9.07 46.23
CA ASP A 781 6.45 -9.80 46.96
C ASP A 781 5.05 -9.63 46.31
N ILE A 782 4.90 -8.63 45.43
CA ILE A 782 3.66 -8.38 44.65
C ILE A 782 3.66 -9.19 43.35
N LEU A 783 4.83 -9.43 42.75
CA LEU A 783 4.97 -10.20 41.52
C LEU A 783 4.87 -11.72 41.74
N GLU A 784 5.14 -12.24 42.94
CA GLU A 784 4.89 -13.65 43.29
C GLU A 784 3.40 -13.97 43.63
N ARG A 785 2.56 -12.95 43.86
CA ARG A 785 1.15 -13.12 44.26
C ARG A 785 0.12 -12.81 43.17
N LEU A 786 0.57 -12.41 41.98
CA LEU A 786 -0.31 -12.09 40.85
C LEU A 786 -0.25 -13.06 39.66
N GLY A 787 0.61 -14.09 39.71
CA GLY A 787 0.60 -15.21 38.76
C GLY A 787 1.30 -14.92 37.44
#